data_AF-A0A329M261-F1
#
_entry.id   AF-A0A329M261-F1
#
_cell.length_a   1.000
_cell.length_b   1.000
_cell.length_c   1.000
_cell.angle_alpha   90.00
_cell.angle_beta   90.00
_cell.angle_gamma   90.00
#
_symmetry.space_group_name_H-M   'P 1'
#
loop_
_entity.id
_entity.type
_entity.pdbx_description
1 polymer ?
#
loop_
_entity_poly.entity_id
_entity_poly.type
_entity_poly.pdbx_seq_one_letter_code
_entity_poly.pdbx_strand_id
1 'polypeptide(L)'
;MTDANVTEIEKAKLASATSENQLELENTHVAVGEGNGSYPFLTEKRPEEPDIHISRRKLLTSFGMAGVALAAGSILGGSSTAYGKKDSSVADTVYGGSNDKSEIPPGIAKKLELITHNELAGRDMAGAHPASAILDSSGVSQQQVNDCNRCVDSISDMLAIISPQNGMRVAVKGYHSPDIFIELNPYKGGGNFIWDAANTSTANSGTVFQVSGIATGRWIRLECSEVTVEMFGAKGDGVYDDRPSFQAAINYLHGRGGGELVVPKPVVEYRWKSYDATDSACLVIPAPTRSIYLDPISIRGTANLTSIKVDLGTDITIEAAILLKGGGLYKKFENLSVWGGPTKTTPNCHYVLKGSDAYYPNMAIRQCQFYVAKKDCVRLATYVTLLEQLQTAYSPRGIVIAGPGTNDSGVCTSVTLNSCYALEHTEFGYWFGESTYMTFNSCASDHIINDTGNGVAAYPYYIDIARGVAFNGCGAESSTRIMKVRVAQGLTINGFMTLSIGNATTPPDHLIRIDGGHSTTISGLWNHNKKGATYVLSLGKLFSAESVTILDQSILATEVTYLSNFRFENPIRFIMNDFSKKTQDNTLTNTGNATTNTTNLVNLTTLAYDTELVHDVIIRLPSGDYEINGTVYLCNSKTRGVGRVRLIGHADGTSRIVFSGNGGISFGIPSQLSSVDFTVENVEFYLGPAINGSNKGVSFYKANVAFTNAKITSDNGAKQYYSAGQATLTLDNNSRITTPLFGAIEVAYSYKATAAPTNSTKLPAGTIFKASDPNATRIGWINTADNGANWLPMVVV
;
A
#
# COMPACT_ATOMS: atom_id res chain seq x y z
N MET A 1 6.87 52.89 -13.96
CA MET A 1 6.49 53.58 -12.72
C MET A 1 7.09 52.75 -11.59
N THR A 2 8.38 52.94 -11.25
CA THR A 2 8.92 53.87 -10.21
C THR A 2 8.20 53.65 -8.88
N ASP A 3 8.77 52.87 -7.96
CA ASP A 3 9.61 53.31 -6.81
C ASP A 3 8.80 52.98 -5.54
N ALA A 4 9.31 52.65 -4.35
CA ALA A 4 10.62 52.39 -3.79
C ALA A 4 10.36 51.76 -2.39
N ASN A 5 11.32 51.00 -1.85
CA ASN A 5 11.79 51.03 -0.45
C ASN A 5 12.52 49.73 -0.09
N VAL A 6 13.81 49.71 -0.40
CA VAL A 6 14.82 48.86 0.25
C VAL A 6 15.82 49.82 0.87
N THR A 7 16.06 49.71 2.18
CA THR A 7 17.12 50.45 2.88
C THR A 7 18.19 49.46 3.31
N GLU A 8 19.36 49.57 2.68
CA GLU A 8 20.64 49.06 3.18
C GLU A 8 21.19 50.01 4.25
N ILE A 9 21.81 49.45 5.28
CA ILE A 9 22.92 50.11 5.99
C ILE A 9 24.11 49.16 5.93
N GLU A 10 25.14 49.61 5.22
CA GLU A 10 26.40 48.94 4.97
C GLU A 10 27.40 49.02 6.16
N LYS A 11 28.11 47.91 6.36
CA LYS A 11 29.57 47.72 6.49
C LYS A 11 30.47 48.90 6.95
N ALA A 12 31.18 48.66 8.07
CA ALA A 12 32.64 48.79 8.25
C ALA A 12 32.97 48.11 9.61
N LYS A 13 33.98 47.25 9.84
CA LYS A 13 35.36 47.16 9.34
C LYS A 13 35.85 45.70 9.40
N LEU A 14 36.65 45.33 8.41
CA LEU A 14 37.49 44.13 8.37
C LEU A 14 38.94 44.58 8.68
N ALA A 15 39.64 43.94 9.63
CA ALA A 15 41.08 43.61 9.53
C ALA A 15 41.68 43.06 10.85
N SER A 16 42.52 42.03 10.66
CA SER A 16 43.61 41.48 11.50
C SER A 16 43.25 40.74 12.81
N ALA A 17 43.45 39.42 12.86
CA ALA A 17 44.75 38.79 13.13
C ALA A 17 44.60 37.27 13.37
N THR A 18 45.52 36.52 12.79
CA THR A 18 45.81 35.08 12.84
C THR A 18 46.49 34.63 14.14
N SER A 19 46.19 33.40 14.60
CA SER A 19 47.10 32.37 15.22
C SER A 19 46.27 31.42 16.10
N GLU A 20 46.00 30.17 15.71
CA GLU A 20 46.82 28.93 15.84
C GLU A 20 46.59 28.10 17.13
N ASN A 21 46.30 26.80 16.89
CA ASN A 21 46.75 25.60 17.62
C ASN A 21 46.18 25.27 19.02
N GLN A 22 45.36 24.20 19.12
CA GLN A 22 45.77 22.79 19.29
C GLN A 22 44.56 21.93 19.72
N LEU A 23 44.37 20.77 19.08
CA LEU A 23 44.20 19.49 19.77
C LEU A 23 44.32 18.33 18.76
N GLU A 24 45.07 17.34 19.18
CA GLU A 24 45.83 16.39 18.39
C GLU A 24 44.98 15.29 17.75
N LEU A 25 45.34 14.97 16.50
CA LEU A 25 45.01 13.73 15.82
C LEU A 25 46.31 12.90 15.79
N GLU A 26 46.39 11.87 16.64
CA GLU A 26 47.37 10.81 16.46
C GLU A 26 46.67 9.50 16.06
N ASN A 27 47.18 8.97 14.95
CA ASN A 27 46.81 7.73 14.31
C ASN A 27 47.15 6.52 15.18
N THR A 28 46.36 5.45 15.06
CA THR A 28 46.97 4.12 14.95
C THR A 28 46.12 3.16 14.13
N HIS A 29 46.76 2.61 13.12
CA HIS A 29 46.34 1.49 12.28
C HIS A 29 45.89 0.28 13.11
N VAL A 30 44.86 -0.44 12.64
CA VAL A 30 44.73 -1.87 12.94
C VAL A 30 44.44 -2.64 11.64
N ALA A 31 45.34 -3.58 11.38
CA ALA A 31 45.33 -4.53 10.29
C ALA A 31 44.33 -5.67 10.51
N VAL A 32 43.94 -6.29 9.40
CA VAL A 32 43.17 -7.52 9.32
C VAL A 32 43.99 -8.70 9.83
N GLY A 33 43.41 -9.53 10.71
CA GLY A 33 44.00 -10.79 11.17
C GLY A 33 42.98 -11.67 11.89
N GLU A 34 42.80 -12.89 11.39
CA GLU A 34 41.94 -13.96 11.93
C GLU A 34 42.49 -14.56 13.23
N GLY A 35 41.60 -15.12 14.06
CA GLY A 35 41.92 -16.27 14.93
C GLY A 35 41.74 -16.10 16.45
N ASN A 36 40.68 -16.75 16.96
CA ASN A 36 40.53 -17.41 18.27
C ASN A 36 40.93 -16.70 19.59
N GLY A 37 39.94 -16.51 20.46
CA GLY A 37 40.15 -16.62 21.92
C GLY A 37 39.44 -15.58 22.78
N SER A 38 38.33 -16.00 23.40
CA SER A 38 37.89 -15.64 24.77
C SER A 38 37.89 -14.17 25.21
N TYR A 39 36.71 -13.55 25.23
CA TYR A 39 36.45 -12.27 25.89
C TYR A 39 36.33 -12.41 27.43
N PRO A 40 36.77 -11.41 28.22
CA PRO A 40 36.74 -11.46 29.67
C PRO A 40 35.34 -11.22 30.23
N PHE A 41 34.92 -12.12 31.11
CA PHE A 41 33.67 -12.09 31.86
C PHE A 41 33.78 -11.08 33.01
N LEU A 42 33.09 -9.95 32.91
CA LEU A 42 32.88 -9.04 34.04
C LEU A 42 31.84 -9.68 34.97
N THR A 43 32.28 -10.06 36.17
CA THR A 43 31.43 -10.63 37.22
C THR A 43 30.50 -9.57 37.80
N GLU A 44 29.25 -9.59 37.36
CA GLU A 44 28.14 -8.90 38.00
C GLU A 44 27.69 -9.69 39.25
N LYS A 45 27.64 -9.04 40.42
CA LYS A 45 27.04 -9.62 41.63
C LYS A 45 25.54 -9.79 41.40
N ARG A 46 25.05 -11.04 41.39
CA ARG A 46 23.62 -11.35 41.44
C ARG A 46 23.00 -10.86 42.76
N PRO A 47 21.80 -10.26 42.75
CA PRO A 47 20.98 -10.16 43.94
C PRO A 47 20.46 -11.56 44.32
N GLU A 48 20.46 -11.87 45.62
CA GLU A 48 19.90 -13.11 46.16
C GLU A 48 18.38 -13.19 45.87
N GLU A 49 17.93 -14.34 45.36
CA GLU A 49 16.51 -14.66 45.16
C GLU A 49 15.80 -14.85 46.50
N PRO A 50 14.54 -14.39 46.66
CA PRO A 50 13.74 -14.71 47.83
C PRO A 50 13.23 -16.15 47.74
N ASP A 51 13.54 -16.94 48.77
CA ASP A 51 13.11 -18.33 48.92
C ASP A 51 11.60 -18.39 49.24
N ILE A 52 10.75 -18.51 48.20
CA ILE A 52 9.29 -18.56 48.35
C ILE A 52 8.84 -20.02 48.53
N HIS A 53 8.76 -20.46 49.78
CA HIS A 53 8.08 -21.73 50.11
C HIS A 53 6.56 -21.60 49.95
N ILE A 54 6.03 -22.13 48.83
CA ILE A 54 4.58 -22.29 48.64
C ILE A 54 4.07 -23.35 49.62
N SER A 55 3.25 -22.93 50.58
CA SER A 55 2.55 -23.82 51.50
C SER A 55 1.69 -24.83 50.74
N ARG A 56 1.75 -26.12 51.15
CA ARG A 56 0.89 -27.21 50.63
C ARG A 56 -0.61 -26.86 50.62
N ARG A 57 -1.04 -25.94 51.50
CA ARG A 57 -2.43 -25.44 51.55
C ARG A 57 -2.76 -24.56 50.33
N LYS A 58 -1.83 -23.72 49.87
CA LYS A 58 -2.01 -22.91 48.63
C LYS A 58 -2.02 -23.80 47.37
N LEU A 59 -1.22 -24.87 47.35
CA LEU A 59 -1.20 -25.84 46.25
C LEU A 59 -2.51 -26.66 46.17
N LEU A 60 -3.07 -27.05 47.31
CA LEU A 60 -4.37 -27.75 47.35
C LEU A 60 -5.55 -26.83 46.99
N THR A 61 -5.49 -25.53 47.31
CA THR A 61 -6.49 -24.55 46.86
C THR A 61 -6.45 -24.34 45.34
N SER A 62 -5.26 -24.37 44.70
CA SER A 62 -5.16 -24.29 43.24
C SER A 62 -5.70 -25.54 42.52
N PHE A 63 -5.58 -26.74 43.12
CA PHE A 63 -6.19 -27.95 42.56
C PHE A 63 -7.71 -28.01 42.80
N GLY A 64 -8.19 -27.48 43.94
CA GLY A 64 -9.63 -27.39 44.23
C GLY A 64 -10.40 -26.44 43.31
N MET A 65 -9.76 -25.37 42.80
CA MET A 65 -10.37 -24.46 41.81
C MET A 65 -10.15 -24.91 40.36
N ALA A 66 -9.06 -25.65 40.06
CA ALA A 66 -8.86 -26.24 38.73
C ALA A 66 -9.83 -27.40 38.44
N GLY A 67 -10.33 -28.11 39.45
CA GLY A 67 -11.33 -29.17 39.31
C GLY A 67 -12.73 -28.69 38.90
N VAL A 68 -13.04 -27.40 39.06
CA VAL A 68 -14.32 -26.81 38.62
C VAL A 68 -14.23 -26.26 37.19
N ALA A 69 -13.04 -25.86 36.74
CA ALA A 69 -12.83 -25.29 35.41
C ALA A 69 -12.78 -26.33 34.26
N LEU A 70 -12.56 -27.61 34.56
CA LEU A 70 -12.53 -28.70 33.57
C LEU A 70 -13.88 -29.38 33.30
N ALA A 71 -14.94 -29.02 34.04
CA ALA A 71 -16.28 -29.60 33.84
C ALA A 71 -17.20 -28.79 32.89
N ALA A 72 -16.72 -27.68 32.32
CA ALA A 72 -17.55 -26.78 31.50
C ALA A 72 -17.05 -26.58 30.06
N GLY A 73 -16.26 -27.51 29.51
CA GLY A 73 -15.78 -27.35 28.14
C GLY A 73 -15.29 -28.62 27.48
N SER A 74 -16.21 -29.51 27.07
CA SER A 74 -16.05 -30.40 25.90
C SER A 74 -17.38 -31.06 25.50
N ILE A 75 -17.95 -30.56 24.40
CA ILE A 75 -18.58 -31.28 23.28
C ILE A 75 -19.05 -32.73 23.56
N LEU A 76 -20.37 -32.93 23.73
CA LEU A 76 -21.24 -33.88 23.00
C LEU A 76 -22.65 -33.83 23.58
N GLY A 77 -23.66 -33.85 22.70
CA GLY A 77 -25.05 -33.56 23.02
C GLY A 77 -25.73 -34.53 23.99
N GLY A 78 -26.58 -33.98 24.85
CA GLY A 78 -27.44 -34.74 25.75
C GLY A 78 -27.99 -33.85 26.84
N SER A 79 -29.23 -33.41 26.67
CA SER A 79 -30.03 -32.73 27.70
C SER A 79 -30.01 -33.50 29.03
N SER A 80 -29.52 -32.87 30.09
CA SER A 80 -29.81 -33.23 31.48
C SER A 80 -29.71 -31.98 32.35
N THR A 81 -30.87 -31.44 32.72
CA THR A 81 -31.00 -30.44 33.78
C THR A 81 -30.75 -31.13 35.13
N ALA A 82 -29.80 -30.62 35.92
CA ALA A 82 -29.59 -31.06 37.31
C ALA A 82 -30.14 -29.99 38.27
N TYR A 83 -31.22 -30.32 38.98
CA TYR A 83 -31.74 -29.52 40.09
C TYR A 83 -30.84 -29.71 41.32
N GLY A 84 -30.14 -28.65 41.74
CA GLY A 84 -29.52 -28.59 43.06
C GLY A 84 -30.59 -28.36 44.13
N LYS A 85 -30.83 -29.39 44.96
CA LYS A 85 -31.70 -29.30 46.13
C LYS A 85 -31.05 -28.40 47.18
N LYS A 86 -31.80 -27.42 47.68
CA LYS A 86 -31.41 -26.55 48.79
C LYS A 86 -31.14 -27.42 50.03
N ASP A 87 -30.07 -27.12 50.76
CA ASP A 87 -29.70 -27.67 52.08
C ASP A 87 -28.85 -28.95 52.13
N SER A 88 -27.66 -28.96 51.52
CA SER A 88 -26.62 -29.95 51.87
C SER A 88 -25.24 -29.31 51.82
N SER A 89 -24.49 -29.42 52.92
CA SER A 89 -23.13 -28.90 53.02
C SER A 89 -22.11 -29.90 52.45
N VAL A 90 -20.93 -29.42 52.08
CA VAL A 90 -19.83 -30.24 51.54
C VAL A 90 -19.44 -31.40 52.47
N ALA A 91 -19.74 -31.31 53.77
CA ALA A 91 -19.48 -32.37 54.74
C ALA A 91 -20.31 -33.65 54.49
N ASP A 92 -21.57 -33.52 54.08
CA ASP A 92 -22.48 -34.66 53.89
C ASP A 92 -22.19 -35.49 52.63
N THR A 93 -21.44 -34.90 51.69
CA THR A 93 -21.08 -35.55 50.41
C THR A 93 -19.72 -36.26 50.50
N VAL A 94 -18.84 -35.85 51.42
CA VAL A 94 -17.48 -36.40 51.55
C VAL A 94 -17.42 -37.50 52.61
N TYR A 95 -18.25 -37.44 53.64
CA TYR A 95 -18.34 -38.49 54.65
C TYR A 95 -19.67 -39.22 54.46
N GLY A 96 -19.60 -40.34 53.74
CA GLY A 96 -20.75 -41.10 53.28
C GLY A 96 -21.83 -41.26 54.36
N GLY A 97 -23.08 -40.98 53.96
CA GLY A 97 -24.23 -41.27 54.77
C GLY A 97 -24.27 -42.74 55.16
N SER A 98 -24.15 -43.00 56.45
CA SER A 98 -24.56 -44.26 57.07
C SER A 98 -25.48 -43.94 58.23
N ASN A 99 -26.73 -44.33 58.06
CA ASN A 99 -27.67 -44.57 59.13
C ASN A 99 -27.02 -45.55 60.12
N ASP A 100 -26.61 -45.09 61.31
CA ASP A 100 -26.73 -45.86 62.53
C ASP A 100 -26.48 -44.98 63.76
N LYS A 101 -27.51 -44.87 64.59
CA LYS A 101 -27.49 -44.22 65.90
C LYS A 101 -27.13 -45.25 66.96
N SER A 102 -25.86 -45.46 67.22
CA SER A 102 -25.36 -45.95 68.52
C SER A 102 -23.84 -46.07 68.47
N GLU A 103 -23.19 -45.74 69.58
CA GLU A 103 -21.76 -45.91 69.86
C GLU A 103 -20.84 -44.71 69.55
N ILE A 104 -20.90 -43.70 70.42
CA ILE A 104 -19.74 -42.87 70.76
C ILE A 104 -19.39 -43.13 72.24
N PRO A 105 -18.15 -43.56 72.57
CA PRO A 105 -17.71 -43.80 73.94
C PRO A 105 -17.72 -42.53 74.83
N PRO A 106 -17.93 -42.67 76.15
CA PRO A 106 -18.08 -41.55 77.09
C PRO A 106 -16.74 -40.88 77.37
N GLY A 107 -16.38 -39.94 76.50
CA GLY A 107 -15.15 -39.13 76.62
C GLY A 107 -14.99 -38.10 75.50
N ILE A 108 -15.75 -38.23 74.40
CA ILE A 108 -15.68 -37.33 73.24
C ILE A 108 -17.08 -36.73 72.95
N ALA A 109 -17.80 -36.35 73.99
CA ALA A 109 -19.02 -35.52 73.87
C ALA A 109 -18.81 -34.10 74.43
N LYS A 110 -17.58 -33.73 74.81
CA LYS A 110 -17.27 -32.45 75.46
C LYS A 110 -16.23 -31.59 74.74
N LYS A 111 -15.98 -31.83 73.46
CA LYS A 111 -15.05 -31.00 72.67
C LYS A 111 -15.37 -30.94 71.18
N LEU A 112 -16.65 -30.78 70.87
CA LEU A 112 -17.13 -30.40 69.55
C LEU A 112 -18.22 -29.34 69.69
N GLU A 113 -17.93 -28.26 70.39
CA GLU A 113 -18.66 -27.02 70.16
C GLU A 113 -18.02 -26.34 68.94
N LEU A 114 -18.83 -26.11 67.91
CA LEU A 114 -18.58 -25.10 66.90
C LEU A 114 -18.07 -23.85 67.62
N ILE A 115 -16.82 -23.46 67.41
CA ILE A 115 -16.38 -22.11 67.75
C ILE A 115 -17.03 -21.19 66.70
N THR A 116 -18.27 -20.82 66.94
CA THR A 116 -18.88 -19.63 66.36
C THR A 116 -18.17 -18.43 66.98
N HIS A 117 -17.27 -17.78 66.23
CA HIS A 117 -16.93 -16.40 66.58
C HIS A 117 -18.16 -15.54 66.27
N ASN A 118 -18.81 -15.06 67.34
CA ASN A 118 -19.94 -14.13 67.41
C ASN A 118 -21.33 -14.70 67.76
N GLU A 119 -21.43 -15.66 68.67
CA GLU A 119 -22.62 -15.75 69.53
C GLU A 119 -22.22 -15.57 71.00
N LEU A 120 -22.34 -14.34 71.50
CA LEU A 120 -22.25 -14.04 72.93
C LEU A 120 -23.65 -14.23 73.54
N ALA A 121 -23.98 -15.45 73.92
CA ALA A 121 -25.19 -15.72 74.69
C ALA A 121 -25.04 -15.19 76.13
N GLY A 122 -25.95 -14.30 76.55
CA GLY A 122 -26.13 -13.93 77.97
C GLY A 122 -25.59 -12.57 78.42
N ARG A 123 -25.22 -11.65 77.52
CA ARG A 123 -25.00 -10.24 77.88
C ARG A 123 -26.04 -9.36 77.21
N ASP A 124 -26.76 -8.59 78.01
CA ASP A 124 -27.63 -7.52 77.55
C ASP A 124 -26.82 -6.57 76.65
N MET A 125 -27.18 -6.50 75.37
CA MET A 125 -26.55 -5.65 74.37
C MET A 125 -26.83 -4.16 74.60
N ALA A 126 -27.61 -3.79 75.63
CA ALA A 126 -27.81 -2.41 76.05
C ALA A 126 -26.52 -1.70 76.51
N GLY A 127 -25.42 -2.43 76.72
CA GLY A 127 -24.10 -1.89 77.10
C GLY A 127 -23.00 -2.06 76.05
N ALA A 128 -23.29 -2.56 74.85
CA ALA A 128 -22.30 -2.59 73.78
C ALA A 128 -22.06 -1.14 73.32
N HIS A 129 -20.99 -0.52 73.81
CA HIS A 129 -20.58 0.80 73.33
C HIS A 129 -20.42 0.71 71.81
N PRO A 130 -21.18 1.50 71.03
CA PRO A 130 -20.97 1.54 69.58
C PRO A 130 -19.50 1.88 69.32
N ALA A 131 -18.95 1.52 68.15
CA ALA A 131 -17.55 1.85 67.84
C ALA A 131 -17.26 3.37 67.96
N SER A 132 -18.30 4.21 67.89
CA SER A 132 -18.26 5.66 68.15
C SER A 132 -18.05 6.06 69.62
N ALA A 133 -18.19 5.14 70.57
CA ALA A 133 -18.10 5.38 72.02
C ALA A 133 -16.79 4.86 72.65
N ILE A 134 -15.93 4.17 71.89
CA ILE A 134 -14.62 3.70 72.35
C ILE A 134 -13.58 4.70 71.86
N LEU A 135 -13.12 5.62 72.72
CA LEU A 135 -12.12 6.64 72.38
C LEU A 135 -10.70 6.21 72.76
N ASP A 136 -9.71 6.57 71.95
CA ASP A 136 -8.30 6.49 72.34
C ASP A 136 -7.88 7.67 73.22
N SER A 137 -6.62 7.69 73.68
CA SER A 137 -6.08 8.75 74.55
C SER A 137 -6.00 10.13 73.89
N SER A 138 -6.19 10.22 72.58
CA SER A 138 -6.29 11.47 71.82
C SER A 138 -7.73 11.92 71.58
N GLY A 139 -8.71 11.14 72.03
CA GLY A 139 -10.15 11.41 71.86
C GLY A 139 -10.73 10.89 70.54
N VAL A 140 -10.01 10.03 69.80
CA VAL A 140 -10.46 9.46 68.53
C VAL A 140 -11.17 8.13 68.78
N SER A 141 -12.39 7.98 68.26
CA SER A 141 -13.18 6.76 68.42
C SER A 141 -12.67 5.59 67.57
N GLN A 142 -12.92 4.34 68.00
CA GLN A 142 -12.66 3.13 67.23
C GLN A 142 -13.38 3.16 65.88
N GLN A 143 -14.53 3.82 65.79
CA GLN A 143 -15.23 4.12 64.54
C GLN A 143 -14.40 5.06 63.65
N GLN A 144 -13.87 6.16 64.18
CA GLN A 144 -13.00 7.08 63.44
C GLN A 144 -11.70 6.39 62.97
N VAL A 145 -11.15 5.44 63.73
CA VAL A 145 -10.02 4.60 63.32
C VAL A 145 -10.41 3.63 62.19
N ASN A 146 -11.57 2.97 62.30
CA ASN A 146 -12.09 2.09 61.25
C ASN A 146 -12.44 2.85 59.97
N ASP A 147 -12.84 4.12 60.09
CA ASP A 147 -13.11 5.04 58.98
C ASP A 147 -11.82 5.57 58.31
N CYS A 148 -10.63 5.39 58.90
CA CYS A 148 -9.35 5.78 58.26
C CYS A 148 -8.95 4.90 57.06
N ASN A 149 -9.67 3.78 56.81
CA ASN A 149 -9.58 2.95 55.61
C ASN A 149 -11.00 2.67 55.04
N ARG A 150 -11.86 3.70 55.06
CA ARG A 150 -13.23 3.58 54.58
C ARG A 150 -13.25 3.21 53.10
N CYS A 151 -13.90 2.10 52.77
CA CYS A 151 -14.17 1.72 51.39
C CYS A 151 -15.58 2.18 51.02
N VAL A 152 -15.71 2.97 49.95
CA VAL A 152 -17.00 3.42 49.42
C VAL A 152 -17.17 2.97 47.98
N ASP A 153 -18.41 2.82 47.52
CA ASP A 153 -18.68 2.24 46.20
C ASP A 153 -18.42 3.25 45.07
N SER A 154 -18.72 4.53 45.29
CA SER A 154 -18.63 5.58 44.26
C SER A 154 -17.97 6.88 44.74
N ILE A 155 -17.61 7.75 43.79
CA ILE A 155 -17.19 9.14 44.09
C ILE A 155 -18.32 9.92 44.76
N SER A 156 -19.58 9.65 44.38
CA SER A 156 -20.74 10.26 45.04
C SER A 156 -20.80 9.92 46.52
N ASP A 157 -20.52 8.67 46.90
CA ASP A 157 -20.49 8.24 48.29
C ASP A 157 -19.34 8.87 49.07
N MET A 158 -18.18 9.08 48.44
CA MET A 158 -17.07 9.83 49.03
C MET A 158 -17.44 11.29 49.27
N LEU A 159 -18.12 11.92 48.32
CA LEU A 159 -18.57 13.31 48.42
C LEU A 159 -19.70 13.52 49.44
N ALA A 160 -20.44 12.46 49.77
CA ALA A 160 -21.48 12.48 50.80
C ALA A 160 -20.93 12.36 52.23
N ILE A 161 -19.62 12.15 52.42
CA ILE A 161 -19.00 12.11 53.75
C ILE A 161 -19.10 13.50 54.39
N ILE A 162 -19.86 13.57 55.48
CA ILE A 162 -20.06 14.79 56.26
C ILE A 162 -18.83 15.03 57.14
N SER A 163 -18.32 16.27 57.16
CA SER A 163 -17.21 16.71 58.01
C SER A 163 -15.93 15.86 57.91
N PRO A 164 -15.37 15.66 56.69
CA PRO A 164 -14.13 14.90 56.51
C PRO A 164 -12.98 15.55 57.29
N GLN A 165 -12.22 14.72 58.01
CA GLN A 165 -11.10 15.17 58.84
C GLN A 165 -9.82 15.27 58.01
N ASN A 166 -8.96 16.25 58.30
CA ASN A 166 -7.70 16.40 57.59
C ASN A 166 -6.86 15.11 57.65
N GLY A 167 -6.37 14.65 56.50
CA GLY A 167 -5.64 13.39 56.38
C GLY A 167 -6.50 12.13 56.28
N MET A 168 -7.84 12.24 56.36
CA MET A 168 -8.75 11.11 56.19
C MET A 168 -8.51 10.45 54.84
N ARG A 169 -8.43 9.11 54.82
CA ARG A 169 -8.25 8.32 53.60
C ARG A 169 -9.47 7.49 53.27
N VAL A 170 -9.82 7.43 51.99
CA VAL A 170 -10.96 6.67 51.47
C VAL A 170 -10.53 5.89 50.24
N ALA A 171 -10.86 4.60 50.21
CA ALA A 171 -10.72 3.76 49.02
C ALA A 171 -12.06 3.73 48.28
N VAL A 172 -12.12 4.34 47.09
CA VAL A 172 -13.31 4.37 46.25
C VAL A 172 -13.22 3.22 45.25
N LYS A 173 -14.22 2.34 45.19
CA LYS A 173 -14.21 1.19 44.27
C LYS A 173 -14.31 1.64 42.81
N GLY A 174 -15.27 2.50 42.47
CA GLY A 174 -15.48 3.03 41.12
C GLY A 174 -15.82 4.52 41.13
N TYR A 175 -15.71 5.18 39.99
CA TYR A 175 -16.17 6.55 39.84
C TYR A 175 -17.69 6.61 40.07
N HIS A 176 -18.40 5.72 39.38
CA HIS A 176 -19.83 5.49 39.53
C HIS A 176 -20.08 4.26 40.40
N SER A 177 -21.26 4.19 41.01
CA SER A 177 -21.80 2.96 41.61
C SER A 177 -21.82 1.83 40.59
N PRO A 178 -21.81 0.56 41.03
CA PRO A 178 -21.61 -0.58 40.13
C PRO A 178 -22.67 -0.60 39.03
N ASP A 179 -22.21 -0.71 37.79
CA ASP A 179 -23.11 -0.82 36.66
C ASP A 179 -23.65 -2.25 36.57
N ILE A 180 -24.97 -2.39 36.52
CA ILE A 180 -25.67 -3.69 36.46
C ILE A 180 -25.41 -4.45 35.16
N PHE A 181 -24.78 -3.82 34.16
CA PHE A 181 -24.54 -4.40 32.84
C PHE A 181 -23.29 -5.31 32.71
N ILE A 182 -22.57 -5.65 33.80
CA ILE A 182 -21.32 -6.44 33.67
C ILE A 182 -21.05 -7.38 34.86
N GLU A 183 -20.92 -8.69 34.58
CA GLU A 183 -20.57 -9.72 35.58
C GLU A 183 -19.06 -9.84 35.90
N LEU A 184 -18.16 -9.16 35.16
CA LEU A 184 -16.70 -9.39 35.25
C LEU A 184 -15.87 -8.25 35.89
N ASN A 185 -16.32 -6.99 35.85
CA ASN A 185 -15.73 -5.90 36.64
C ASN A 185 -16.69 -4.68 36.72
N PRO A 186 -17.52 -4.57 37.77
CA PRO A 186 -18.56 -3.53 37.85
C PRO A 186 -18.04 -2.15 38.27
N TYR A 187 -16.77 -2.03 38.68
CA TYR A 187 -16.18 -0.79 39.17
C TYR A 187 -15.00 -0.33 38.32
N LYS A 188 -15.05 0.94 37.90
CA LYS A 188 -14.08 1.57 36.99
C LYS A 188 -13.74 2.97 37.48
N GLY A 189 -12.50 3.43 37.31
CA GLY A 189 -12.12 4.81 37.67
C GLY A 189 -12.05 5.15 39.17
N GLY A 190 -12.19 4.16 40.06
CA GLY A 190 -11.99 4.30 41.50
C GLY A 190 -10.52 4.54 41.87
N GLY A 191 -10.19 4.52 43.16
CA GLY A 191 -8.83 4.72 43.67
C GLY A 191 -8.79 5.17 45.12
N ASN A 192 -7.59 5.41 45.63
CA ASN A 192 -7.39 5.94 46.98
C ASN A 192 -7.41 7.46 46.98
N PHE A 193 -8.05 8.05 47.98
CA PHE A 193 -8.19 9.50 48.14
C PHE A 193 -7.81 9.93 49.54
N ILE A 194 -7.27 11.13 49.66
CA ILE A 194 -7.00 11.78 50.94
C ILE A 194 -7.74 13.12 51.02
N TRP A 195 -8.35 13.41 52.15
CA TRP A 195 -8.90 14.73 52.42
C TRP A 195 -7.79 15.66 52.91
N ASP A 196 -7.57 16.75 52.18
CA ASP A 196 -6.69 17.85 52.60
C ASP A 196 -7.57 19.05 52.92
N ALA A 197 -7.72 19.36 54.21
CA ALA A 197 -8.62 20.39 54.72
C ALA A 197 -8.13 21.82 54.40
N ALA A 198 -6.86 21.99 54.03
CA ALA A 198 -6.30 23.29 53.65
C ALA A 198 -6.36 23.54 52.14
N ASN A 199 -6.67 22.51 51.35
CA ASN A 199 -6.58 22.59 49.90
C ASN A 199 -7.67 23.49 49.29
N THR A 200 -7.27 24.37 48.37
CA THR A 200 -8.17 25.27 47.63
C THR A 200 -8.14 25.02 46.12
N SER A 201 -7.39 24.01 45.66
CA SER A 201 -7.25 23.69 44.23
C SER A 201 -8.61 23.53 43.57
N THR A 202 -8.75 24.01 42.34
CA THR A 202 -9.98 23.89 41.57
C THR A 202 -10.33 22.41 41.39
N ALA A 203 -11.57 22.05 41.71
CA ALA A 203 -12.06 20.69 41.44
C ALA A 203 -12.04 20.43 39.93
N ASN A 204 -11.57 19.25 39.53
CA ASN A 204 -11.41 18.87 38.13
C ASN A 204 -12.14 17.57 37.78
N SER A 205 -12.98 17.09 38.71
CA SER A 205 -13.81 15.90 38.54
C SER A 205 -13.03 14.61 38.27
N GLY A 206 -11.74 14.53 38.64
CA GLY A 206 -10.98 13.28 38.48
C GLY A 206 -9.86 13.07 39.50
N THR A 207 -9.04 14.09 39.75
CA THR A 207 -7.93 14.03 40.72
C THR A 207 -8.12 14.94 41.92
N VAL A 208 -8.96 15.97 41.78
CA VAL A 208 -9.33 16.91 42.84
C VAL A 208 -10.85 17.04 42.86
N PHE A 209 -11.46 16.75 44.00
CA PHE A 209 -12.90 16.88 44.20
C PHE A 209 -13.22 17.79 45.38
N GLN A 210 -14.19 18.66 45.20
CA GLN A 210 -14.71 19.54 46.24
C GLN A 210 -16.03 18.99 46.78
N VAL A 211 -16.18 18.99 48.10
CA VAL A 211 -17.47 18.67 48.75
C VAL A 211 -18.37 19.90 48.66
N SER A 212 -19.62 19.71 48.21
CA SER A 212 -20.59 20.80 48.07
C SER A 212 -20.80 21.53 49.39
N GLY A 213 -20.83 22.86 49.36
CA GLY A 213 -20.97 23.70 50.55
C GLY A 213 -19.70 23.87 51.39
N ILE A 214 -18.61 23.15 51.10
CA ILE A 214 -17.31 23.32 51.76
C ILE A 214 -16.38 24.16 50.87
N ALA A 215 -16.08 25.39 51.30
CA ALA A 215 -15.23 26.31 50.53
C ALA A 215 -13.76 25.87 50.46
N THR A 216 -13.19 25.52 51.62
CA THR A 216 -11.78 25.10 51.78
C THR A 216 -11.74 23.62 52.17
N GLY A 217 -10.95 22.84 51.44
CA GLY A 217 -10.79 21.41 51.63
C GLY A 217 -11.12 20.63 50.37
N ARG A 218 -10.28 19.64 50.01
CA ARG A 218 -10.46 18.81 48.81
C ARG A 218 -10.15 17.35 49.08
N TRP A 219 -10.87 16.47 48.41
CA TRP A 219 -10.45 15.09 48.20
C TRP A 219 -9.43 15.06 47.07
N ILE A 220 -8.24 14.55 47.35
CA ILE A 220 -7.12 14.44 46.41
C ILE A 220 -6.88 12.97 46.11
N ARG A 221 -6.88 12.61 44.84
CA ARG A 221 -6.54 11.26 44.38
C ARG A 221 -5.06 10.98 44.66
N LEU A 222 -4.79 9.87 45.35
CA LEU A 222 -3.45 9.33 45.54
C LEU A 222 -3.07 8.43 44.35
N GLU A 223 -1.77 8.30 44.08
CA GLU A 223 -1.22 7.35 43.08
C GLU A 223 -1.78 7.53 41.66
N CYS A 224 -1.51 8.69 41.05
CA CYS A 224 -1.90 9.01 39.67
C CYS A 224 -0.73 8.84 38.68
N SER A 225 -0.17 7.62 38.60
CA SER A 225 0.90 7.28 37.66
C SER A 225 0.39 7.10 36.22
N GLU A 226 -0.85 6.64 36.06
CA GLU A 226 -1.57 6.54 34.79
C GLU A 226 -2.83 7.41 34.87
N VAL A 227 -3.21 8.06 33.76
CA VAL A 227 -4.41 8.90 33.68
C VAL A 227 -5.39 8.24 32.73
N THR A 228 -6.53 7.77 33.25
CA THR A 228 -7.57 7.14 32.43
C THR A 228 -8.83 7.99 32.33
N VAL A 229 -9.59 7.83 31.25
CA VAL A 229 -10.89 8.53 31.08
C VAL A 229 -11.92 8.14 32.15
N GLU A 230 -11.83 6.92 32.68
CA GLU A 230 -12.72 6.41 33.74
C GLU A 230 -12.48 7.13 35.08
N MET A 231 -11.24 7.56 35.36
CA MET A 231 -10.94 8.38 36.55
C MET A 231 -11.69 9.71 36.59
N PHE A 232 -12.16 10.17 35.42
CA PHE A 232 -12.94 11.40 35.23
C PHE A 232 -14.42 11.11 34.96
N GLY A 233 -14.85 9.86 35.13
CA GLY A 233 -16.25 9.46 35.07
C GLY A 233 -16.76 8.96 33.71
N ALA A 234 -15.89 8.62 32.76
CA ALA A 234 -16.33 7.90 31.57
C ALA A 234 -16.88 6.50 31.94
N LYS A 235 -17.93 6.04 31.26
CA LYS A 235 -18.56 4.73 31.42
C LYS A 235 -18.24 3.77 30.28
N GLY A 236 -18.31 4.26 29.03
CA GLY A 236 -18.17 3.40 27.84
C GLY A 236 -19.27 2.34 27.74
N ASP A 237 -20.49 2.68 28.16
CA ASP A 237 -21.69 1.84 28.16
C ASP A 237 -22.51 1.96 26.86
N GLY A 238 -22.06 2.80 25.92
CA GLY A 238 -22.75 3.06 24.66
C GLY A 238 -23.94 4.03 24.76
N VAL A 239 -24.25 4.57 25.94
CA VAL A 239 -25.43 5.43 26.20
C VAL A 239 -25.06 6.76 26.83
N TYR A 240 -24.18 6.73 27.83
CA TYR A 240 -23.70 7.89 28.58
C TYR A 240 -22.86 8.82 27.71
N ASP A 241 -22.92 10.13 27.96
CA ASP A 241 -22.04 11.07 27.28
C ASP A 241 -20.67 11.09 27.96
N ASP A 242 -19.71 10.40 27.36
CA ASP A 242 -18.34 10.27 27.87
C ASP A 242 -17.45 11.47 27.53
N ARG A 243 -17.89 12.36 26.61
CA ARG A 243 -17.05 13.46 26.12
C ARG A 243 -16.55 14.40 27.23
N PRO A 244 -17.37 14.82 28.22
CA PRO A 244 -16.89 15.68 29.31
C PRO A 244 -15.73 15.04 30.08
N SER A 245 -15.78 13.73 30.32
CA SER A 245 -14.75 12.97 31.03
C SER A 245 -13.44 12.93 30.25
N PHE A 246 -13.50 12.74 28.93
CA PHE A 246 -12.33 12.81 28.05
C PHE A 246 -11.70 14.21 28.08
N GLN A 247 -12.51 15.26 27.94
CA GLN A 247 -11.99 16.63 27.94
C GLN A 247 -11.37 17.01 29.29
N ALA A 248 -11.98 16.59 30.41
CA ALA A 248 -11.44 16.85 31.74
C ALA A 248 -10.08 16.17 31.95
N ALA A 249 -9.92 14.92 31.47
CA ALA A 249 -8.66 14.20 31.53
C ALA A 249 -7.57 14.88 30.67
N ILE A 250 -7.91 15.33 29.47
CA ILE A 250 -7.00 16.09 28.58
C ILE A 250 -6.59 17.41 29.23
N ASN A 251 -7.53 18.15 29.82
CA ASN A 251 -7.24 19.42 30.50
C ASN A 251 -6.31 19.22 31.70
N TYR A 252 -6.48 18.13 32.46
CA TYR A 252 -5.59 17.76 33.55
C TYR A 252 -4.17 17.46 33.06
N LEU A 253 -4.01 16.63 32.03
CA LEU A 253 -2.71 16.33 31.42
C LEU A 253 -2.05 17.61 30.87
N HIS A 254 -2.83 18.42 30.15
CA HIS A 254 -2.36 19.69 29.62
C HIS A 254 -1.83 20.61 30.71
N GLY A 255 -2.55 20.76 31.83
CA GLY A 255 -2.14 21.58 32.97
C GLY A 255 -0.86 21.08 33.68
N ARG A 256 -0.51 19.79 33.53
CA ARG A 256 0.75 19.23 34.02
C ARG A 256 1.93 19.45 33.07
N GLY A 257 1.67 19.90 31.84
CA GLY A 257 2.64 19.99 30.75
C GLY A 257 2.68 18.72 29.91
N GLY A 258 1.52 18.16 29.56
CA GLY A 258 1.42 16.99 28.69
C GLY A 258 1.36 15.64 29.42
N GLY A 259 1.43 14.56 28.64
CA GLY A 259 1.34 13.19 29.10
C GLY A 259 0.47 12.31 28.20
N GLU A 260 0.23 11.08 28.64
CA GLU A 260 -0.60 10.11 27.92
C GLU A 260 -1.96 9.96 28.60
N LEU A 261 -3.02 10.10 27.82
CA LEU A 261 -4.37 9.69 28.17
C LEU A 261 -4.57 8.23 27.78
N VAL A 262 -4.86 7.41 28.77
CA VAL A 262 -5.17 6.00 28.58
C VAL A 262 -6.68 5.80 28.49
N VAL A 263 -7.11 5.09 27.45
CA VAL A 263 -8.52 4.82 27.17
C VAL A 263 -8.76 3.32 27.34
N PRO A 264 -9.28 2.88 28.50
CA PRO A 264 -9.58 1.47 28.72
C PRO A 264 -10.59 0.94 27.70
N LYS A 265 -10.50 -0.35 27.35
CA LYS A 265 -11.53 -1.01 26.53
C LYS A 265 -12.93 -0.77 27.11
N PRO A 266 -13.87 -0.16 26.35
CA PRO A 266 -15.22 0.07 26.83
C PRO A 266 -15.98 -1.25 26.95
N VAL A 267 -17.08 -1.21 27.69
CA VAL A 267 -18.01 -2.34 27.82
C VAL A 267 -18.69 -2.60 26.47
N VAL A 268 -19.15 -1.50 25.87
CA VAL A 268 -19.77 -1.47 24.55
C VAL A 268 -18.94 -0.54 23.66
N GLU A 269 -19.06 0.77 23.88
CA GLU A 269 -18.28 1.82 23.22
C GLU A 269 -18.40 3.13 24.02
N TYR A 270 -17.45 4.04 23.84
CA TYR A 270 -17.60 5.41 24.35
C TYR A 270 -18.47 6.23 23.39
N ARG A 271 -19.36 7.07 23.95
CA ARG A 271 -20.20 7.99 23.15
C ARG A 271 -19.85 9.44 23.45
N TRP A 272 -19.65 10.23 22.41
CA TRP A 272 -19.56 11.68 22.51
C TRP A 272 -20.86 12.30 22.00
N LYS A 273 -21.71 12.73 22.94
CA LYS A 273 -23.06 13.26 22.69
C LYS A 273 -23.16 14.76 22.91
N SER A 274 -22.08 15.37 23.38
CA SER A 274 -21.88 16.83 23.42
C SER A 274 -20.66 17.24 22.62
N TYR A 275 -20.43 18.55 22.51
CA TYR A 275 -19.25 19.13 21.88
C TYR A 275 -18.92 20.51 22.48
N ASP A 276 -17.71 20.98 22.26
CA ASP A 276 -17.30 22.35 22.53
C ASP A 276 -17.83 23.26 21.40
N ALA A 277 -18.75 24.17 21.74
CA ALA A 277 -19.37 25.07 20.76
C ALA A 277 -18.43 26.17 20.24
N THR A 278 -17.38 26.51 20.99
CA THR A 278 -16.42 27.56 20.60
C THR A 278 -15.49 27.05 19.51
N ASP A 279 -14.96 25.85 19.71
CA ASP A 279 -14.02 25.22 18.77
C ASP A 279 -14.72 24.31 17.75
N SER A 280 -16.03 24.08 17.91
CA SER A 280 -16.82 23.15 17.10
C SER A 280 -16.19 21.76 17.05
N ALA A 281 -15.88 21.20 18.22
CA ALA A 281 -15.23 19.89 18.31
C ALA A 281 -15.68 19.07 19.53
N CYS A 282 -15.75 17.74 19.42
CA CYS A 282 -16.04 16.89 20.58
C CYS A 282 -14.88 16.92 21.59
N LEU A 283 -13.67 16.63 21.10
CA LEU A 283 -12.44 16.65 21.88
C LEU A 283 -11.48 17.71 21.34
N VAL A 284 -11.07 18.64 22.20
CA VAL A 284 -10.09 19.67 21.89
C VAL A 284 -8.79 19.33 22.62
N ILE A 285 -7.73 19.06 21.86
CA ILE A 285 -6.37 18.97 22.37
C ILE A 285 -5.77 20.38 22.33
N PRO A 286 -5.55 21.03 23.48
CA PRO A 286 -5.12 22.43 23.51
C PRO A 286 -3.74 22.65 22.89
N ALA A 287 -3.48 23.90 22.51
CA ALA A 287 -2.15 24.36 22.13
C ALA A 287 -1.19 24.25 23.33
N PRO A 288 0.09 23.89 23.11
CA PRO A 288 1.08 23.87 24.17
C PRO A 288 1.18 25.25 24.84
N THR A 289 1.27 25.29 26.17
CA THR A 289 1.32 26.54 26.95
C THR A 289 2.73 26.91 27.38
N ARG A 290 3.64 25.92 27.43
CA ARG A 290 5.04 26.13 27.79
C ARG A 290 5.94 26.15 26.57
N SER A 291 6.02 25.01 25.89
CA SER A 291 6.86 24.83 24.72
C SER A 291 6.29 23.70 23.87
N ILE A 292 6.41 23.84 22.55
CA ILE A 292 5.97 22.86 21.57
C ILE A 292 6.63 21.47 21.78
N TYR A 293 7.76 21.41 22.50
CA TYR A 293 8.48 20.18 22.85
C TYR A 293 8.01 19.51 24.14
N LEU A 294 7.48 20.28 25.10
CA LEU A 294 7.33 19.83 26.48
C LEU A 294 5.91 19.42 26.85
N ASP A 295 4.89 19.81 26.07
CA ASP A 295 3.49 19.52 26.37
C ASP A 295 2.83 18.51 25.40
N PRO A 296 3.48 17.38 24.99
CA PRO A 296 2.85 16.44 24.08
C PRO A 296 1.70 15.74 24.80
N ILE A 297 0.53 15.73 24.16
CA ILE A 297 -0.61 14.94 24.61
C ILE A 297 -0.75 13.76 23.66
N SER A 298 -0.68 12.55 24.23
CA SER A 298 -0.89 11.29 23.54
C SER A 298 -2.19 10.65 24.01
N ILE A 299 -2.85 9.90 23.13
CA ILE A 299 -4.06 9.14 23.47
C ILE A 299 -3.86 7.69 23.03
N ARG A 300 -3.99 6.76 23.97
CA ARG A 300 -3.76 5.33 23.75
C ARG A 300 -4.91 4.48 24.26
N GLY A 301 -5.48 3.66 23.39
CA GLY A 301 -6.38 2.57 23.77
C GLY A 301 -5.64 1.42 24.43
N THR A 302 -6.20 0.82 25.50
CA THR A 302 -5.60 -0.36 26.15
C THR A 302 -5.81 -1.66 25.38
N ALA A 303 -6.76 -1.67 24.45
CA ALA A 303 -7.01 -2.77 23.52
C ALA A 303 -7.06 -2.24 22.09
N ASN A 304 -6.69 -3.09 21.13
CA ASN A 304 -6.75 -2.75 19.70
C ASN A 304 -8.15 -2.25 19.35
N LEU A 305 -8.19 -1.11 18.64
CA LEU A 305 -9.43 -0.51 18.13
C LEU A 305 -10.47 -0.18 19.22
N THR A 306 -10.01 0.46 20.31
CA THR A 306 -10.87 0.97 21.38
C THR A 306 -11.93 1.91 20.81
N SER A 307 -13.20 1.49 20.86
CA SER A 307 -14.32 2.11 20.12
C SER A 307 -14.85 3.40 20.77
N ILE A 308 -14.92 4.46 19.96
CA ILE A 308 -15.45 5.79 20.29
C ILE A 308 -16.34 6.25 19.13
N LYS A 309 -17.56 6.73 19.43
CA LYS A 309 -18.46 7.29 18.41
C LYS A 309 -18.99 8.66 18.78
N VAL A 310 -18.96 9.57 17.81
CA VAL A 310 -19.71 10.83 17.86
C VAL A 310 -21.18 10.53 17.59
N ASP A 311 -22.07 11.02 18.46
CA ASP A 311 -23.53 10.82 18.36
C ASP A 311 -24.26 12.09 18.84
N LEU A 312 -24.29 13.10 17.96
CA LEU A 312 -24.84 14.42 18.26
C LEU A 312 -26.30 14.60 17.76
N GLY A 313 -26.92 13.53 17.27
CA GLY A 313 -28.21 13.59 16.57
C GLY A 313 -28.08 13.96 15.08
N THR A 314 -29.20 14.02 14.36
CA THR A 314 -29.20 14.08 12.88
C THR A 314 -28.86 15.45 12.29
N ASP A 315 -29.06 16.54 13.05
CA ASP A 315 -29.00 17.90 12.52
C ASP A 315 -27.74 18.67 12.96
N ILE A 316 -26.86 18.03 13.74
CA ILE A 316 -25.65 18.65 14.25
C ILE A 316 -24.46 18.18 13.43
N THR A 317 -23.74 19.15 12.87
CA THR A 317 -22.43 18.94 12.25
C THR A 317 -21.43 19.88 12.86
N ILE A 318 -20.35 19.31 13.39
CA ILE A 318 -19.23 20.04 13.98
C ILE A 318 -18.02 20.02 13.05
N GLU A 319 -17.02 20.84 13.34
CA GLU A 319 -15.79 20.86 12.56
C GLU A 319 -15.03 19.53 12.71
N ALA A 320 -14.71 19.10 13.93
CA ALA A 320 -13.92 17.89 14.13
C ALA A 320 -14.37 17.02 15.31
N ALA A 321 -14.24 15.69 15.18
CA ALA A 321 -14.36 14.82 16.36
C ALA A 321 -13.19 15.08 17.33
N ILE A 322 -11.96 15.14 16.80
CA ILE A 322 -10.74 15.50 17.53
C ILE A 322 -10.06 16.67 16.83
N LEU A 323 -9.95 17.80 17.53
CA LEU A 323 -9.27 18.99 17.07
C LEU A 323 -7.93 19.18 17.80
N LEU A 324 -6.84 19.27 17.05
CA LEU A 324 -5.53 19.68 17.57
C LEU A 324 -5.39 21.19 17.40
N LYS A 325 -5.25 21.92 18.51
CA LYS A 325 -5.00 23.36 18.48
C LYS A 325 -3.51 23.64 18.62
N GLY A 326 -3.03 24.62 17.87
CA GLY A 326 -1.63 25.03 17.83
C GLY A 326 -0.71 23.95 17.28
N GLY A 327 0.48 24.35 16.80
CA GLY A 327 1.50 23.38 16.46
C GLY A 327 1.95 22.60 17.70
N GLY A 328 2.55 21.42 17.51
CA GLY A 328 3.09 20.66 18.64
C GLY A 328 3.76 19.37 18.20
N LEU A 329 4.86 19.03 18.87
CA LEU A 329 5.64 17.84 18.54
C LEU A 329 5.16 16.61 19.32
N TYR A 330 5.54 15.42 18.83
CA TYR A 330 5.49 14.15 19.58
C TYR A 330 4.10 13.71 20.07
N LYS A 331 3.02 14.23 19.47
CA LYS A 331 1.67 13.73 19.74
C LYS A 331 1.53 12.31 19.21
N LYS A 332 0.82 11.45 19.95
CA LYS A 332 0.59 10.05 19.55
C LYS A 332 -0.88 9.67 19.65
N PHE A 333 -1.33 8.88 18.68
CA PHE A 333 -2.64 8.22 18.72
C PHE A 333 -2.43 6.74 18.48
N GLU A 334 -2.84 5.90 19.43
CA GLU A 334 -2.58 4.47 19.37
C GLU A 334 -3.82 3.66 19.77
N ASN A 335 -4.15 2.62 19.01
CA ASN A 335 -5.22 1.65 19.33
C ASN A 335 -6.64 2.24 19.47
N LEU A 336 -6.96 3.29 18.72
CA LEU A 336 -8.27 3.96 18.76
C LEU A 336 -9.11 3.61 17.54
N SER A 337 -10.42 3.41 17.71
CA SER A 337 -11.39 3.41 16.61
C SER A 337 -12.40 4.52 16.84
N VAL A 338 -12.22 5.65 16.14
CA VAL A 338 -13.06 6.84 16.29
C VAL A 338 -13.93 7.00 15.06
N TRP A 339 -15.24 6.99 15.27
CA TRP A 339 -16.22 7.25 14.23
C TRP A 339 -16.77 8.68 14.40
N GLY A 340 -16.66 9.48 13.34
CA GLY A 340 -17.19 10.84 13.30
C GLY A 340 -18.72 10.94 13.17
N GLY A 341 -19.44 9.83 13.38
CA GLY A 341 -20.89 9.74 13.42
C GLY A 341 -21.35 8.36 13.90
N PRO A 342 -22.65 8.15 14.20
CA PRO A 342 -23.13 6.89 14.76
C PRO A 342 -23.15 5.74 13.75
N THR A 343 -23.20 6.03 12.45
CA THR A 343 -23.24 5.04 11.36
C THR A 343 -22.42 5.52 10.17
N LYS A 344 -22.12 4.62 9.22
CA LYS A 344 -21.34 4.94 8.02
C LYS A 344 -21.96 6.00 7.11
N THR A 345 -23.28 6.23 7.19
CA THR A 345 -24.02 7.19 6.35
C THR A 345 -24.47 8.45 7.10
N THR A 346 -24.16 8.58 8.39
CA THR A 346 -24.62 9.71 9.22
C THR A 346 -23.44 10.41 9.90
N PRO A 347 -22.59 11.13 9.14
CA PRO A 347 -21.48 11.89 9.72
C PRO A 347 -21.97 13.09 10.53
N ASN A 348 -21.43 13.26 11.74
CA ASN A 348 -21.64 14.41 12.62
C ASN A 348 -20.45 15.39 12.63
N CYS A 349 -19.34 15.10 11.95
CA CYS A 349 -18.22 16.03 11.82
C CYS A 349 -17.70 16.17 10.38
N HIS A 350 -17.08 17.31 10.07
CA HIS A 350 -16.34 17.48 8.82
C HIS A 350 -15.04 16.69 8.80
N TYR A 351 -14.39 16.54 9.96
CA TYR A 351 -13.12 15.85 10.10
C TYR A 351 -13.13 14.91 11.31
N VAL A 352 -12.62 13.68 11.21
CA VAL A 352 -12.45 12.86 12.44
C VAL A 352 -11.28 13.38 13.24
N LEU A 353 -10.11 13.48 12.62
CA LEU A 353 -8.91 14.09 13.20
C LEU A 353 -8.48 15.28 12.36
N LYS A 354 -8.49 16.47 12.95
CA LYS A 354 -8.05 17.71 12.30
C LYS A 354 -6.98 18.42 13.11
N GLY A 355 -5.90 18.81 12.43
CA GLY A 355 -5.01 19.84 12.92
C GLY A 355 -5.52 21.25 12.56
N SER A 356 -5.39 22.21 13.49
CA SER A 356 -5.40 23.64 13.14
C SER A 356 -4.30 23.98 12.12
N ASP A 357 -4.31 25.20 11.56
CA ASP A 357 -3.32 25.70 10.59
C ASP A 357 -1.90 25.85 11.20
N ALA A 358 -1.30 24.72 11.54
CA ALA A 358 0.01 24.59 12.15
C ALA A 358 0.59 23.19 11.90
N TYR A 359 1.89 23.02 12.08
CA TYR A 359 2.57 21.74 11.89
C TYR A 359 2.60 20.86 13.15
N TYR A 360 2.46 19.55 12.97
CA TYR A 360 2.47 18.54 14.05
C TYR A 360 3.58 17.50 13.92
N PRO A 361 4.86 17.91 13.95
CA PRO A 361 5.94 17.02 13.56
C PRO A 361 6.26 15.96 14.62
N ASN A 362 7.04 14.94 14.22
CA ASN A 362 7.38 13.82 15.10
C ASN A 362 6.14 13.08 15.66
N MET A 363 4.99 13.23 15.02
CA MET A 363 3.76 12.54 15.37
C MET A 363 3.83 11.05 15.01
N ALA A 364 3.15 10.22 15.79
CA ALA A 364 2.89 8.83 15.46
C ALA A 364 1.39 8.51 15.54
N ILE A 365 0.85 7.88 14.51
CA ILE A 365 -0.51 7.31 14.53
C ILE A 365 -0.38 5.82 14.24
N ARG A 366 -0.75 4.98 15.22
CA ARG A 366 -0.56 3.52 15.15
C ARG A 366 -1.84 2.76 15.43
N GLN A 367 -2.17 1.81 14.56
CA GLN A 367 -3.28 0.86 14.78
C GLN A 367 -4.61 1.58 15.08
N CYS A 368 -4.84 2.69 14.36
CA CYS A 368 -6.03 3.53 14.53
C CYS A 368 -7.01 3.33 13.37
N GLN A 369 -8.29 3.52 13.66
CA GLN A 369 -9.36 3.65 12.69
C GLN A 369 -10.00 5.02 12.86
N PHE A 370 -10.05 5.80 11.78
CA PHE A 370 -10.75 7.08 11.75
C PHE A 370 -11.77 7.06 10.63
N TYR A 371 -13.03 6.86 10.99
CA TYR A 371 -14.10 6.56 10.04
C TYR A 371 -15.19 7.63 10.07
N VAL A 372 -15.86 7.82 8.93
CA VAL A 372 -17.07 8.62 8.79
C VAL A 372 -16.87 10.11 9.06
N ALA A 373 -16.72 10.89 8.00
CA ALA A 373 -16.64 12.34 8.04
C ALA A 373 -17.29 12.95 6.78
N LYS A 374 -17.77 14.20 6.89
CA LYS A 374 -18.32 14.92 5.73
C LYS A 374 -17.25 15.39 4.74
N LYS A 375 -15.98 15.48 5.15
CA LYS A 375 -14.87 15.87 4.28
C LYS A 375 -13.74 14.84 4.36
N ASP A 376 -12.95 14.87 5.44
CA ASP A 376 -11.73 14.06 5.54
C ASP A 376 -11.73 13.23 6.82
N CYS A 377 -11.30 11.98 6.76
CA CYS A 377 -11.06 11.24 8.00
C CYS A 377 -9.92 11.88 8.80
N VAL A 378 -8.79 12.14 8.14
CA VAL A 378 -7.61 12.75 8.75
C VAL A 378 -7.13 13.92 7.91
N ARG A 379 -7.02 15.11 8.51
CA ARG A 379 -6.39 16.28 7.88
C ARG A 379 -5.29 16.85 8.77
N LEU A 380 -4.05 16.72 8.35
CA LEU A 380 -2.87 17.15 9.11
C LEU A 380 -1.84 17.86 8.23
N ALA A 381 -1.19 18.87 8.80
CA ALA A 381 0.07 19.42 8.31
C ALA A 381 1.20 18.88 9.18
N THR A 382 2.18 18.19 8.61
CA THR A 382 3.19 17.52 9.42
C THR A 382 4.53 17.32 8.71
N TYR A 383 5.56 17.02 9.51
CA TYR A 383 6.82 16.49 9.04
C TYR A 383 7.44 15.50 10.02
N VAL A 384 8.26 14.57 9.51
CA VAL A 384 8.90 13.51 10.31
C VAL A 384 7.82 12.70 11.08
N THR A 385 6.84 12.17 10.35
CA THR A 385 5.68 11.49 10.93
C THR A 385 5.61 10.05 10.51
N LEU A 386 5.22 9.18 11.45
CA LEU A 386 4.91 7.78 11.19
C LEU A 386 3.41 7.56 11.24
N LEU A 387 2.85 7.04 10.13
CA LEU A 387 1.51 6.48 10.08
C LEU A 387 1.66 4.97 9.90
N GLU A 388 1.13 4.19 10.82
CA GLU A 388 1.33 2.74 10.85
C GLU A 388 0.01 2.04 11.15
N GLN A 389 -0.43 1.15 10.26
CA GLN A 389 -1.72 0.45 10.41
C GLN A 389 -2.90 1.40 10.67
N LEU A 390 -2.83 2.62 10.12
CA LEU A 390 -3.94 3.57 10.13
C LEU A 390 -4.94 3.20 9.05
N GLN A 391 -6.22 3.07 9.44
CA GLN A 391 -7.32 2.83 8.52
C GLN A 391 -8.28 4.02 8.49
N THR A 392 -8.75 4.38 7.30
CA THR A 392 -9.79 5.41 7.09
C THR A 392 -10.90 4.87 6.20
N ALA A 393 -12.14 5.33 6.43
CA ALA A 393 -13.26 4.86 5.63
C ALA A 393 -14.47 5.80 5.60
N TYR A 394 -15.34 5.60 4.60
CA TYR A 394 -16.70 6.17 4.51
C TYR A 394 -16.75 7.70 4.52
N SER A 395 -15.82 8.34 3.81
CA SER A 395 -15.74 9.81 3.70
C SER A 395 -15.30 10.22 2.30
N PRO A 396 -15.52 11.45 1.84
CA PRO A 396 -14.97 11.90 0.56
C PRO A 396 -13.46 11.68 0.44
N ARG A 397 -12.71 12.04 1.49
CA ARG A 397 -11.25 11.86 1.53
C ARG A 397 -10.83 11.06 2.77
N GLY A 398 -9.86 10.16 2.61
CA GLY A 398 -9.31 9.37 3.71
C GLY A 398 -8.22 10.11 4.47
N ILE A 399 -6.97 9.87 4.09
CA ILE A 399 -5.79 10.46 4.72
C ILE A 399 -5.35 11.67 3.90
N VAL A 400 -5.45 12.87 4.49
CA VAL A 400 -5.08 14.13 3.87
C VAL A 400 -3.88 14.76 4.58
N ILE A 401 -2.72 14.74 3.94
CA ILE A 401 -1.48 15.35 4.46
C ILE A 401 -1.05 16.49 3.54
N ALA A 402 -1.21 17.71 4.03
CA ALA A 402 -0.82 18.92 3.32
C ALA A 402 -0.48 20.02 4.31
N GLY A 403 0.43 20.91 3.95
CA GLY A 403 0.82 22.02 4.80
C GLY A 403 -0.36 22.92 5.19
N PRO A 404 -0.15 23.85 6.14
CA PRO A 404 -1.18 24.78 6.58
C PRO A 404 -1.71 25.65 5.43
N GLY A 405 -2.94 26.11 5.53
CA GLY A 405 -3.59 26.97 4.54
C GLY A 405 -4.77 26.31 3.82
N THR A 406 -5.46 27.09 2.98
CA THR A 406 -6.81 26.77 2.49
C THR A 406 -6.86 25.84 1.28
N ASN A 407 -5.72 25.58 0.62
CA ASN A 407 -5.70 24.95 -0.71
C ASN A 407 -5.08 23.54 -0.71
N ASP A 408 -4.82 22.94 0.46
CA ASP A 408 -4.22 21.60 0.59
C ASP A 408 -2.97 21.36 -0.29
N SER A 409 -2.17 22.41 -0.50
CA SER A 409 -0.98 22.41 -1.37
C SER A 409 0.32 22.71 -0.63
N GLY A 410 0.26 23.05 0.65
CA GLY A 410 1.44 23.35 1.45
C GLY A 410 2.37 22.14 1.59
N VAL A 411 3.64 22.43 1.89
CA VAL A 411 4.70 21.42 1.99
C VAL A 411 4.58 20.59 3.27
N CYS A 412 4.68 19.27 3.11
CA CYS A 412 4.85 18.27 4.16
C CYS A 412 6.04 17.37 3.82
N THR A 413 6.75 16.86 4.82
CA THR A 413 8.05 16.23 4.58
C THR A 413 8.31 15.02 5.48
N SER A 414 9.09 14.02 5.06
CA SER A 414 9.47 12.86 5.90
C SER A 414 8.26 12.14 6.53
N VAL A 415 7.21 11.89 5.74
CA VAL A 415 6.09 11.07 6.21
C VAL A 415 6.28 9.64 5.71
N THR A 416 6.27 8.71 6.66
CA THR A 416 6.36 7.27 6.40
C THR A 416 5.02 6.63 6.70
N LEU A 417 4.46 5.95 5.70
CA LEU A 417 3.23 5.18 5.82
C LEU A 417 3.54 3.69 5.73
N ASN A 418 3.18 2.93 6.77
CA ASN A 418 3.39 1.50 6.84
C ASN A 418 2.05 0.79 7.04
N SER A 419 1.66 -0.05 6.09
CA SER A 419 0.43 -0.87 6.18
C SER A 419 -0.84 -0.05 6.46
N CYS A 420 -0.90 1.19 5.96
CA CYS A 420 -2.12 2.00 6.02
C CYS A 420 -3.17 1.49 5.03
N TYR A 421 -4.44 1.76 5.32
CA TYR A 421 -5.55 1.27 4.51
C TYR A 421 -6.70 2.28 4.39
N ALA A 422 -6.99 2.75 3.17
CA ALA A 422 -8.12 3.64 2.90
C ALA A 422 -9.25 2.89 2.19
N LEU A 423 -10.48 2.93 2.71
CA LEU A 423 -11.60 2.11 2.20
C LEU A 423 -12.86 2.93 1.92
N GLU A 424 -13.55 2.63 0.82
CA GLU A 424 -14.89 3.19 0.54
C GLU A 424 -14.92 4.73 0.63
N HIS A 425 -13.90 5.39 0.06
CA HIS A 425 -13.90 6.84 -0.11
C HIS A 425 -14.46 7.24 -1.47
N THR A 426 -15.20 8.34 -1.52
CA THR A 426 -15.86 8.76 -2.76
C THR A 426 -14.97 9.61 -3.67
N GLU A 427 -13.89 10.20 -3.15
CA GLU A 427 -12.95 11.01 -3.94
C GLU A 427 -11.53 10.47 -3.84
N PHE A 428 -10.93 10.46 -2.65
CA PHE A 428 -9.51 10.09 -2.50
C PHE A 428 -9.28 9.18 -1.30
N GLY A 429 -8.54 8.09 -1.49
CA GLY A 429 -8.04 7.29 -0.37
C GLY A 429 -6.94 8.03 0.38
N TYR A 430 -5.95 8.48 -0.40
CA TYR A 430 -4.80 9.27 0.05
C TYR A 430 -4.73 10.57 -0.76
N TRP A 431 -4.75 11.72 -0.07
CA TRP A 431 -4.51 13.03 -0.68
C TRP A 431 -3.31 13.69 -0.04
N PHE A 432 -2.32 14.01 -0.86
CA PHE A 432 -1.11 14.66 -0.41
C PHE A 432 -0.88 15.94 -1.21
N GLY A 433 -0.54 17.03 -0.51
CA GLY A 433 -0.17 18.31 -1.12
C GLY A 433 1.23 18.26 -1.73
N GLU A 434 2.12 19.16 -1.33
CA GLU A 434 3.54 19.04 -1.68
C GLU A 434 4.25 18.10 -0.71
N SER A 435 4.66 16.94 -1.23
CA SER A 435 5.27 15.85 -0.49
C SER A 435 6.75 15.70 -0.81
N THR A 436 7.61 15.80 0.20
CA THR A 436 9.05 15.60 0.02
C THR A 436 9.59 14.44 0.85
N TYR A 437 10.43 13.58 0.24
CA TYR A 437 11.09 12.43 0.87
C TYR A 437 10.14 11.56 1.71
N MET A 438 9.01 11.18 1.10
CA MET A 438 7.98 10.33 1.71
C MET A 438 8.01 8.91 1.17
N THR A 439 7.56 7.95 1.98
CA THR A 439 7.46 6.55 1.56
C THR A 439 6.13 5.94 1.95
N PHE A 440 5.57 5.16 1.04
CA PHE A 440 4.42 4.29 1.25
C PHE A 440 4.92 2.85 1.19
N ASN A 441 4.72 2.09 2.26
CA ASN A 441 5.16 0.70 2.37
C ASN A 441 3.94 -0.17 2.66
N SER A 442 3.62 -1.08 1.74
CA SER A 442 2.50 -2.02 1.88
C SER A 442 1.16 -1.36 2.21
N CYS A 443 0.92 -0.16 1.69
CA CYS A 443 -0.35 0.55 1.86
C CYS A 443 -1.38 0.06 0.83
N ALA A 444 -2.64 0.02 1.25
CA ALA A 444 -3.76 -0.41 0.41
C ALA A 444 -4.83 0.68 0.30
N SER A 445 -5.63 0.62 -0.77
CA SER A 445 -6.72 1.54 -0.99
C SER A 445 -7.84 0.92 -1.82
N ASP A 446 -9.00 0.73 -1.22
CA ASP A 446 -10.04 -0.13 -1.78
C ASP A 446 -11.36 0.60 -1.95
N HIS A 447 -12.07 0.27 -3.03
CA HIS A 447 -13.40 0.78 -3.34
C HIS A 447 -13.45 2.32 -3.42
N ILE A 448 -12.50 2.92 -4.15
CA ILE A 448 -12.44 4.37 -4.36
C ILE A 448 -13.18 4.70 -5.66
N ILE A 449 -14.45 5.07 -5.50
CA ILE A 449 -15.41 5.25 -6.59
C ILE A 449 -16.20 6.53 -6.32
N ASN A 450 -16.25 7.42 -7.31
CA ASN A 450 -17.12 8.59 -7.24
C ASN A 450 -18.38 8.37 -8.08
N ASP A 451 -19.52 8.16 -7.42
CA ASP A 451 -20.85 8.07 -8.01
C ASP A 451 -21.74 9.30 -7.67
N THR A 452 -21.17 10.33 -7.04
CA THR A 452 -21.92 11.49 -6.53
C THR A 452 -22.36 12.49 -7.62
N GLY A 453 -21.84 12.36 -8.85
CA GLY A 453 -22.14 13.27 -9.96
C GLY A 453 -21.49 14.66 -9.84
N ASN A 454 -20.61 14.90 -8.87
CA ASN A 454 -19.97 16.20 -8.63
C ASN A 454 -18.83 16.55 -9.62
N GLY A 455 -18.52 15.67 -10.57
CA GLY A 455 -17.47 15.87 -11.57
C GLY A 455 -16.03 15.64 -11.08
N VAL A 456 -15.82 15.26 -9.81
CA VAL A 456 -14.49 14.94 -9.27
C VAL A 456 -14.10 13.52 -9.68
N ALA A 457 -12.93 13.35 -10.28
CA ALA A 457 -12.41 12.00 -10.57
C ALA A 457 -11.85 11.36 -9.30
N ALA A 458 -12.33 10.16 -8.96
CA ALA A 458 -11.84 9.41 -7.82
C ALA A 458 -10.45 8.80 -8.09
N TYR A 459 -9.55 8.91 -7.11
CA TYR A 459 -8.23 8.26 -7.14
C TYR A 459 -7.88 7.68 -5.78
N PRO A 460 -7.51 6.38 -5.72
CA PRO A 460 -6.92 5.81 -4.52
C PRO A 460 -5.74 6.62 -3.98
N TYR A 461 -4.80 7.01 -4.84
CA TYR A 461 -3.66 7.84 -4.47
C TYR A 461 -3.62 9.14 -5.28
N TYR A 462 -3.68 10.28 -4.60
CA TYR A 462 -3.48 11.59 -5.20
C TYR A 462 -2.30 12.31 -4.52
N ILE A 463 -1.33 12.76 -5.31
CA ILE A 463 -0.23 13.61 -4.84
C ILE A 463 -0.15 14.84 -5.74
N ASP A 464 -0.23 16.04 -5.15
CA ASP A 464 -0.13 17.28 -5.91
C ASP A 464 1.32 17.48 -6.42
N ILE A 465 2.30 17.47 -5.52
CA ILE A 465 3.72 17.54 -5.89
C ILE A 465 4.47 16.42 -5.16
N ALA A 466 5.08 15.51 -5.90
CA ALA A 466 5.89 14.42 -5.37
C ALA A 466 7.38 14.72 -5.60
N ARG A 467 8.15 15.01 -4.54
CA ARG A 467 9.62 15.18 -4.59
C ARG A 467 10.32 14.08 -3.80
N GLY A 468 10.89 13.09 -4.47
CA GLY A 468 11.54 11.96 -3.79
C GLY A 468 10.52 11.07 -3.06
N VAL A 469 9.38 10.78 -3.68
CA VAL A 469 8.33 9.93 -3.08
C VAL A 469 8.45 8.50 -3.60
N ALA A 470 8.38 7.52 -2.70
CA ALA A 470 8.46 6.10 -3.06
C ALA A 470 7.19 5.32 -2.64
N PHE A 471 6.75 4.42 -3.51
CA PHE A 471 5.74 3.41 -3.25
C PHE A 471 6.39 2.03 -3.33
N ASN A 472 6.33 1.27 -2.25
CA ASN A 472 6.91 -0.07 -2.14
C ASN A 472 5.83 -1.07 -1.74
N GLY A 473 5.47 -2.00 -2.62
CA GLY A 473 4.53 -3.06 -2.31
C GLY A 473 3.10 -2.59 -2.04
N CYS A 474 2.70 -1.42 -2.57
CA CYS A 474 1.37 -0.85 -2.34
C CYS A 474 0.32 -1.43 -3.29
N GLY A 475 -0.95 -1.19 -3.02
CA GLY A 475 -2.01 -1.64 -3.92
C GLY A 475 -3.31 -0.86 -3.87
N ALA A 476 -4.17 -1.17 -4.83
CA ALA A 476 -5.54 -0.67 -4.90
C ALA A 476 -6.51 -1.72 -5.46
N GLU A 477 -7.68 -1.87 -4.84
CA GLU A 477 -8.70 -2.81 -5.29
C GLU A 477 -10.06 -2.14 -5.56
N SER A 478 -10.80 -2.67 -6.54
CA SER A 478 -12.20 -2.33 -6.83
C SER A 478 -12.46 -0.82 -6.97
N SER A 479 -11.46 -0.09 -7.43
CA SER A 479 -11.48 1.36 -7.61
C SER A 479 -11.53 1.73 -9.09
N THR A 480 -12.04 2.93 -9.38
CA THR A 480 -12.15 3.39 -10.78
C THR A 480 -10.80 3.69 -11.42
N ARG A 481 -9.81 4.13 -10.65
CA ARG A 481 -8.45 4.46 -11.09
C ARG A 481 -7.44 3.98 -10.06
N ILE A 482 -6.14 4.23 -10.27
CA ILE A 482 -5.06 3.87 -9.34
C ILE A 482 -4.48 5.12 -8.69
N MET A 483 -3.92 6.02 -9.50
CA MET A 483 -3.11 7.12 -8.98
C MET A 483 -3.13 8.34 -9.89
N LYS A 484 -3.09 9.52 -9.28
CA LYS A 484 -2.76 10.78 -9.96
C LYS A 484 -1.64 11.51 -9.25
N VAL A 485 -0.64 11.95 -10.02
CA VAL A 485 0.43 12.84 -9.56
C VAL A 485 0.46 14.07 -10.45
N ARG A 486 0.24 15.28 -9.91
CA ARG A 486 0.26 16.48 -10.76
C ARG A 486 1.69 16.82 -11.19
N VAL A 487 2.65 16.81 -10.27
CA VAL A 487 4.08 17.02 -10.59
C VAL A 487 4.93 15.96 -9.90
N ALA A 488 5.70 15.19 -10.66
CA ALA A 488 6.61 14.17 -10.14
C ALA A 488 8.09 14.59 -10.30
N GLN A 489 8.89 14.46 -9.25
CA GLN A 489 10.32 14.75 -9.23
C GLN A 489 11.04 13.70 -8.38
N GLY A 490 11.50 12.62 -9.00
CA GLY A 490 12.02 11.47 -8.25
C GLY A 490 10.89 10.65 -7.61
N LEU A 491 9.88 10.29 -8.40
CA LEU A 491 8.81 9.37 -7.99
C LEU A 491 9.20 7.93 -8.32
N THR A 492 9.14 7.04 -7.34
CA THR A 492 9.41 5.61 -7.54
C THR A 492 8.18 4.78 -7.21
N ILE A 493 7.77 3.93 -8.14
CA ILE A 493 6.69 2.94 -7.94
C ILE A 493 7.29 1.55 -8.12
N ASN A 494 7.29 0.75 -7.07
CA ASN A 494 7.92 -0.56 -7.04
C ASN A 494 6.96 -1.62 -6.44
N GLY A 495 6.58 -2.61 -7.26
CA GLY A 495 5.74 -3.73 -6.83
C GLY A 495 4.33 -3.30 -6.48
N PHE A 496 3.63 -2.63 -7.39
CA PHE A 496 2.28 -2.12 -7.16
C PHE A 496 1.23 -3.12 -7.64
N MET A 497 0.41 -3.63 -6.73
CA MET A 497 -0.63 -4.62 -7.04
C MET A 497 -1.98 -3.96 -7.22
N THR A 498 -2.73 -4.34 -8.26
CA THR A 498 -4.13 -3.95 -8.37
C THR A 498 -5.05 -5.14 -8.62
N LEU A 499 -6.27 -5.01 -8.11
CA LEU A 499 -7.32 -6.01 -8.24
C LEU A 499 -8.62 -5.34 -8.69
N SER A 500 -9.25 -5.82 -9.75
CA SER A 500 -10.58 -5.36 -10.15
C SER A 500 -10.67 -3.85 -10.45
N ILE A 501 -9.56 -3.25 -10.91
CA ILE A 501 -9.45 -1.81 -11.21
C ILE A 501 -10.08 -1.44 -12.54
N GLY A 502 -10.64 -0.22 -12.58
CA GLY A 502 -11.29 0.34 -13.76
C GLY A 502 -12.80 0.10 -13.76
N ASN A 503 -13.42 0.32 -14.91
CA ASN A 503 -14.85 0.12 -15.07
C ASN A 503 -15.12 -0.44 -16.48
N ALA A 504 -15.92 -1.51 -16.56
CA ALA A 504 -16.23 -2.17 -17.83
C ALA A 504 -17.31 -1.41 -18.64
N THR A 505 -18.24 -0.76 -17.95
CA THR A 505 -19.37 -0.05 -18.56
C THR A 505 -19.00 1.37 -18.96
N THR A 506 -18.25 2.06 -18.09
CA THR A 506 -17.77 3.43 -18.32
C THR A 506 -16.27 3.50 -18.09
N PRO A 507 -15.45 2.94 -18.99
CA PRO A 507 -14.01 2.89 -18.81
C PRO A 507 -13.40 4.28 -18.58
N PRO A 508 -12.59 4.48 -17.54
CA PRO A 508 -11.77 5.68 -17.41
C PRO A 508 -10.78 5.77 -18.59
N ASP A 509 -10.42 6.98 -18.97
CA ASP A 509 -9.38 7.23 -19.97
C ASP A 509 -8.00 6.70 -19.53
N HIS A 510 -7.71 6.64 -18.23
CA HIS A 510 -6.44 6.14 -17.72
C HIS A 510 -6.55 5.55 -16.30
N LEU A 511 -5.64 4.64 -15.93
CA LEU A 511 -5.54 4.16 -14.55
C LEU A 511 -4.58 5.00 -13.70
N ILE A 512 -3.44 5.37 -14.28
CA ILE A 512 -2.41 6.22 -13.67
C ILE A 512 -2.27 7.50 -14.50
N ARG A 513 -2.20 8.64 -13.81
CA ARG A 513 -1.95 9.95 -14.42
C ARG A 513 -0.74 10.62 -13.81
N ILE A 514 0.15 11.11 -14.65
CA ILE A 514 1.20 12.05 -14.24
C ILE A 514 1.06 13.29 -15.12
N ASP A 515 0.80 14.47 -14.56
CA ASP A 515 0.55 15.67 -15.38
C ASP A 515 1.84 16.38 -15.85
N GLY A 516 2.93 16.26 -15.08
CA GLY A 516 4.22 16.85 -15.40
C GLY A 516 5.35 16.39 -14.47
N GLY A 517 6.56 16.92 -14.71
CA GLY A 517 7.76 16.64 -13.90
C GLY A 517 8.89 15.91 -14.61
N HIS A 518 9.74 15.20 -13.85
CA HIS A 518 10.89 14.40 -14.32
C HIS A 518 11.27 13.27 -13.35
N SER A 519 12.08 12.32 -13.84
CA SER A 519 12.71 11.28 -13.02
C SER A 519 11.72 10.33 -12.30
N THR A 520 10.66 9.91 -12.96
CA THR A 520 9.78 8.84 -12.46
C THR A 520 10.27 7.47 -12.92
N THR A 521 10.25 6.48 -12.03
CA THR A 521 10.49 5.06 -12.36
C THR A 521 9.33 4.18 -11.92
N ILE A 522 8.92 3.25 -12.78
CA ILE A 522 7.85 2.29 -12.49
C ILE A 522 8.36 0.87 -12.77
N SER A 523 8.15 -0.03 -11.81
CA SER A 523 8.43 -1.46 -11.93
C SER A 523 7.41 -2.28 -11.12
N GLY A 524 7.08 -3.46 -11.62
CA GLY A 524 6.27 -4.45 -10.92
C GLY A 524 4.81 -4.04 -10.75
N LEU A 525 4.25 -3.26 -11.69
CA LEU A 525 2.80 -3.02 -11.71
C LEU A 525 2.09 -4.30 -12.15
N TRP A 526 1.22 -4.85 -11.31
CA TRP A 526 0.43 -6.03 -11.66
C TRP A 526 -1.06 -5.71 -11.62
N ASN A 527 -1.71 -5.73 -12.79
CA ASN A 527 -3.13 -5.42 -12.91
C ASN A 527 -3.96 -6.71 -13.01
N HIS A 528 -4.38 -7.26 -11.87
CA HIS A 528 -5.23 -8.45 -11.83
C HIS A 528 -6.70 -8.08 -12.05
N ASN A 529 -7.39 -8.83 -12.92
CA ASN A 529 -8.82 -8.64 -13.23
C ASN A 529 -9.19 -7.19 -13.64
N LYS A 530 -8.37 -6.52 -14.46
CA LYS A 530 -8.65 -5.17 -14.99
C LYS A 530 -10.06 -5.14 -15.62
N LYS A 531 -10.96 -4.32 -15.07
CA LYS A 531 -12.36 -4.18 -15.52
C LYS A 531 -12.50 -3.36 -16.81
N GLY A 532 -11.57 -2.43 -17.06
CA GLY A 532 -11.55 -1.62 -18.28
C GLY A 532 -10.94 -0.23 -18.04
N ALA A 533 -10.11 0.22 -18.99
CA ALA A 533 -9.56 1.57 -19.08
C ALA A 533 -8.94 1.76 -20.47
N THR A 534 -8.96 2.97 -21.03
CA THR A 534 -8.34 3.23 -22.34
C THR A 534 -6.82 3.07 -22.28
N TYR A 535 -6.19 3.65 -21.26
CA TYR A 535 -4.75 3.56 -21.03
C TYR A 535 -4.44 3.09 -19.60
N VAL A 536 -3.31 2.43 -19.40
CA VAL A 536 -2.78 2.16 -18.05
C VAL A 536 -2.10 3.42 -17.52
N LEU A 537 -1.24 4.06 -18.32
CA LEU A 537 -0.53 5.27 -17.94
C LEU A 537 -0.80 6.40 -18.93
N SER A 538 -1.16 7.56 -18.41
CA SER A 538 -1.35 8.78 -19.18
C SER A 538 -0.44 9.89 -18.68
N LEU A 539 0.23 10.56 -19.61
CA LEU A 539 1.05 11.74 -19.34
C LEU A 539 0.35 13.03 -19.80
N GLY A 540 0.39 14.06 -18.95
CA GLY A 540 0.03 15.43 -19.30
C GLY A 540 1.05 16.16 -20.16
N LYS A 541 0.85 17.49 -20.28
CA LYS A 541 1.62 18.36 -21.19
C LYS A 541 2.79 19.07 -20.52
N LEU A 542 2.95 18.97 -19.20
CA LEU A 542 3.84 19.80 -18.39
C LEU A 542 5.17 19.10 -18.03
N PHE A 543 5.72 18.28 -18.92
CA PHE A 543 6.95 17.52 -18.65
C PHE A 543 8.23 18.24 -19.05
N SER A 544 9.30 17.96 -18.31
CA SER A 544 10.66 18.46 -18.54
C SER A 544 11.66 17.31 -18.67
N ALA A 545 12.61 17.44 -19.61
CA ALA A 545 13.94 16.81 -19.68
C ALA A 545 14.11 15.26 -19.68
N GLU A 546 13.27 14.45 -19.04
CA GLU A 546 13.29 12.97 -18.98
C GLU A 546 12.23 12.55 -17.94
N SER A 547 11.10 11.97 -18.36
CA SER A 547 9.90 11.99 -17.52
C SER A 547 9.59 10.68 -16.80
N VAL A 548 9.38 9.58 -17.54
CA VAL A 548 8.99 8.29 -16.94
C VAL A 548 9.77 7.15 -17.57
N THR A 549 10.39 6.32 -16.75
CA THR A 549 11.08 5.09 -17.19
C THR A 549 10.33 3.87 -16.65
N ILE A 550 9.94 2.97 -17.55
CA ILE A 550 9.36 1.67 -17.22
C ILE A 550 10.49 0.64 -17.26
N LEU A 551 10.77 0.02 -16.11
CA LEU A 551 11.96 -0.83 -15.94
C LEU A 551 11.74 -2.30 -16.39
N ASP A 552 10.49 -2.69 -16.61
CA ASP A 552 10.09 -4.07 -16.94
C ASP A 552 8.89 -4.10 -17.91
N GLN A 553 8.20 -5.25 -18.01
CA GLN A 553 7.07 -5.46 -18.91
C GLN A 553 5.70 -5.21 -18.25
N SER A 554 5.65 -4.51 -17.11
CA SER A 554 4.41 -4.27 -16.37
C SER A 554 3.43 -3.30 -17.04
N ILE A 555 3.92 -2.49 -17.98
CA ILE A 555 3.11 -1.59 -18.81
C ILE A 555 3.62 -1.69 -20.24
N LEU A 556 2.73 -1.97 -21.20
CA LEU A 556 3.10 -2.04 -22.61
C LEU A 556 3.09 -0.65 -23.28
N ALA A 557 3.89 -0.45 -24.33
CA ALA A 557 3.90 0.78 -25.12
C ALA A 557 2.53 1.09 -25.78
N THR A 558 1.69 0.08 -26.00
CA THR A 558 0.31 0.23 -26.50
C THR A 558 -0.69 0.65 -25.42
N GLU A 559 -0.31 0.59 -24.14
CA GLU A 559 -1.15 0.94 -23.00
C GLU A 559 -0.88 2.33 -22.44
N VAL A 560 -0.05 3.13 -23.12
CA VAL A 560 0.31 4.48 -22.68
C VAL A 560 -0.18 5.54 -23.66
N THR A 561 -0.42 6.74 -23.13
CA THR A 561 -0.67 7.93 -23.95
C THR A 561 0.12 9.12 -23.43
N TYR A 562 0.62 9.93 -24.35
CA TYR A 562 1.41 11.11 -24.07
C TYR A 562 1.34 12.09 -25.23
N LEU A 563 1.75 13.32 -24.97
CA LEU A 563 1.96 14.33 -26.01
C LEU A 563 3.45 14.64 -26.11
N SER A 564 3.94 14.74 -27.34
CA SER A 564 5.29 15.22 -27.61
C SER A 564 5.45 16.65 -27.11
N ASN A 565 6.66 17.00 -26.70
CA ASN A 565 7.01 18.35 -26.28
C ASN A 565 8.33 18.79 -26.94
N PHE A 566 8.71 20.05 -26.72
CA PHE A 566 9.88 20.65 -27.36
C PHE A 566 11.22 19.96 -27.05
N ARG A 567 11.30 19.13 -26.00
CA ARG A 567 12.50 18.38 -25.64
C ARG A 567 12.43 16.90 -26.02
N PHE A 568 11.25 16.28 -25.99
CA PHE A 568 11.07 14.85 -26.29
C PHE A 568 9.87 14.62 -27.17
N GLU A 569 10.10 13.92 -28.27
CA GLU A 569 9.03 13.32 -29.06
C GLU A 569 8.32 12.21 -28.26
N ASN A 570 9.11 11.41 -27.50
CA ASN A 570 8.63 10.34 -26.63
C ASN A 570 9.10 10.56 -25.18
N PRO A 571 8.23 11.05 -24.27
CA PRO A 571 8.53 11.30 -22.86
C PRO A 571 8.58 10.04 -21.97
N ILE A 572 8.27 8.86 -22.51
CA ILE A 572 8.31 7.57 -21.81
C ILE A 572 9.42 6.71 -22.41
N ARG A 573 10.27 6.17 -21.53
CA ARG A 573 11.32 5.21 -21.91
C ARG A 573 10.95 3.83 -21.39
N PHE A 574 10.97 2.83 -22.27
CA PHE A 574 10.82 1.42 -21.91
C PHE A 574 12.20 0.76 -21.93
N ILE A 575 12.63 0.15 -20.81
CA ILE A 575 13.91 -0.59 -20.77
C ILE A 575 13.75 -1.96 -21.43
N MET A 576 12.60 -2.59 -21.26
CA MET A 576 12.22 -3.87 -21.87
C MET A 576 11.11 -3.64 -22.89
N ASN A 577 11.12 -4.38 -24.00
CA ASN A 577 10.07 -4.35 -25.02
C ASN A 577 9.73 -2.94 -25.56
N ASP A 578 10.75 -2.12 -25.84
CA ASP A 578 10.56 -0.86 -26.55
C ASP A 578 10.19 -1.09 -28.02
N PHE A 579 8.89 -1.35 -28.24
CA PHE A 579 8.27 -1.47 -29.54
C PHE A 579 8.16 -0.12 -30.29
N SER A 580 8.53 1.00 -29.64
CA SER A 580 8.45 2.34 -30.22
C SER A 580 9.63 2.69 -31.13
N LYS A 581 10.56 1.74 -31.38
CA LYS A 581 11.50 1.86 -32.49
C LYS A 581 10.70 2.05 -33.77
N LYS A 582 10.67 3.30 -34.24
CA LYS A 582 10.09 3.74 -35.50
C LYS A 582 10.55 2.81 -36.62
N THR A 583 9.73 2.68 -37.67
CA THR A 583 10.15 2.08 -38.95
C THR A 583 11.60 2.48 -39.25
N GLN A 584 12.48 1.49 -39.31
CA GLN A 584 13.90 1.74 -39.54
C GLN A 584 14.11 1.80 -41.03
N ASP A 585 14.43 2.97 -41.57
CA ASP A 585 14.63 3.18 -43.01
C ASP A 585 16.11 3.43 -43.30
N ASN A 586 16.79 2.40 -43.80
CA ASN A 586 18.23 2.40 -44.01
C ASN A 586 18.55 2.24 -45.49
N THR A 587 19.63 2.87 -45.96
CA THR A 587 20.08 2.77 -47.36
C THR A 587 21.41 2.00 -47.43
N LEU A 588 21.47 0.98 -48.27
CA LEU A 588 22.67 0.20 -48.54
C LEU A 588 23.68 1.04 -49.33
N THR A 589 24.93 1.05 -48.89
CA THR A 589 26.02 1.71 -49.61
C THR A 589 26.65 0.75 -50.60
N ASN A 590 26.73 1.13 -51.88
CA ASN A 590 27.45 0.35 -52.88
C ASN A 590 28.95 0.68 -52.80
N THR A 591 29.75 -0.30 -52.43
CA THR A 591 31.21 -0.13 -52.30
C THR A 591 31.98 -0.71 -53.49
N GLY A 592 31.29 -1.34 -54.44
CA GLY A 592 31.92 -2.10 -55.54
C GLY A 592 32.72 -3.33 -55.09
N ASN A 593 32.79 -3.62 -53.79
CA ASN A 593 33.52 -4.75 -53.21
C ASN A 593 32.53 -5.77 -52.63
N ALA A 594 32.61 -7.02 -53.09
CA ALA A 594 31.68 -8.06 -52.70
C ALA A 594 31.70 -8.39 -51.20
N THR A 595 32.87 -8.40 -50.57
CA THR A 595 33.02 -8.67 -49.13
C THR A 595 32.43 -7.53 -48.31
N THR A 596 32.75 -6.29 -48.66
CA THR A 596 32.25 -5.11 -47.95
C THR A 596 30.74 -4.95 -48.10
N ASN A 597 30.20 -5.16 -49.30
CA ASN A 597 28.76 -5.16 -49.54
C ASN A 597 28.05 -6.27 -48.75
N THR A 598 28.66 -7.46 -48.63
CA THR A 598 28.16 -8.53 -47.75
C THR A 598 28.09 -8.07 -46.31
N THR A 599 29.18 -7.52 -45.77
CA THR A 599 29.23 -7.00 -44.39
C THR A 599 28.23 -5.87 -44.16
N ASN A 600 28.11 -4.93 -45.10
CA ASN A 600 27.14 -3.84 -45.03
C ASN A 600 25.71 -4.38 -44.94
N LEU A 601 25.37 -5.34 -45.80
CA LEU A 601 24.04 -5.93 -45.80
C LEU A 601 23.78 -6.74 -44.52
N VAL A 602 24.76 -7.50 -44.01
CA VAL A 602 24.66 -8.19 -42.71
C VAL A 602 24.40 -7.20 -41.57
N ASN A 603 25.17 -6.11 -41.50
CA ASN A 603 25.00 -5.12 -40.44
C ASN A 603 23.60 -4.49 -40.49
N LEU A 604 23.08 -4.17 -41.67
CA LEU A 604 21.73 -3.64 -41.83
C LEU A 604 20.65 -4.69 -41.47
N THR A 605 20.87 -5.98 -41.72
CA THR A 605 19.89 -7.02 -41.39
C THR A 605 19.91 -7.43 -39.92
N THR A 606 21.02 -7.20 -39.19
CA THR A 606 21.04 -7.39 -37.72
C THR A 606 20.02 -6.51 -36.99
N LEU A 607 19.57 -5.43 -37.62
CA LEU A 607 18.49 -4.58 -37.11
C LEU A 607 17.15 -5.33 -37.01
N ALA A 608 16.97 -6.41 -37.77
CA ALA A 608 15.80 -7.28 -37.72
C ALA A 608 15.98 -8.50 -36.79
N TYR A 609 17.08 -8.58 -36.03
CA TYR A 609 17.39 -9.73 -35.16
C TYR A 609 16.77 -9.58 -33.76
N ASP A 610 15.61 -8.92 -33.68
CA ASP A 610 14.80 -8.90 -32.46
C ASP A 610 14.12 -10.28 -32.27
N THR A 611 13.80 -10.64 -31.03
CA THR A 611 12.90 -11.77 -30.75
C THR A 611 11.46 -11.45 -31.14
N GLU A 612 11.05 -10.18 -31.06
CA GLU A 612 9.69 -9.73 -31.39
C GLU A 612 9.72 -8.47 -32.27
N LEU A 613 9.75 -8.66 -33.59
CA LEU A 613 9.73 -7.59 -34.59
C LEU A 613 8.30 -7.11 -34.84
N VAL A 614 8.00 -5.88 -34.41
CA VAL A 614 6.65 -5.28 -34.53
C VAL A 614 6.60 -4.02 -35.41
N HIS A 615 7.73 -3.63 -36.00
CA HIS A 615 7.84 -2.52 -36.93
C HIS A 615 8.50 -2.97 -38.25
N ASP A 616 8.45 -2.12 -39.27
CA ASP A 616 9.15 -2.37 -40.53
C ASP A 616 10.66 -2.09 -40.36
N VAL A 617 11.50 -2.97 -40.90
CA VAL A 617 12.92 -2.74 -41.19
C VAL A 617 13.06 -2.63 -42.70
N ILE A 618 13.28 -1.41 -43.19
CA ILE A 618 13.42 -1.08 -44.61
C ILE A 618 14.90 -0.95 -44.94
N ILE A 619 15.33 -1.68 -45.96
CA ILE A 619 16.66 -1.64 -46.56
C ILE A 619 16.48 -1.20 -48.01
N ARG A 620 16.92 0.02 -48.31
CA ARG A 620 16.88 0.62 -49.63
C ARG A 620 18.16 0.34 -50.41
N LEU A 621 18.03 -0.09 -51.64
CA LEU A 621 19.14 -0.26 -52.57
C LEU A 621 19.06 0.87 -53.60
N PRO A 622 20.01 1.81 -53.64
CA PRO A 622 20.17 2.74 -54.76
C PRO A 622 20.38 1.98 -56.09
N SER A 623 20.30 2.69 -57.22
CA SER A 623 20.58 2.12 -58.55
C SER A 623 21.97 1.47 -58.59
N GLY A 624 22.08 0.32 -59.26
CA GLY A 624 23.35 -0.36 -59.51
C GLY A 624 23.44 -1.78 -58.94
N ASP A 625 24.60 -2.39 -59.20
CA ASP A 625 24.91 -3.78 -58.86
C ASP A 625 25.65 -3.86 -57.52
N TYR A 626 25.11 -4.64 -56.58
CA TYR A 626 25.64 -4.91 -55.25
C TYR A 626 26.10 -6.35 -55.19
N GLU A 627 27.37 -6.57 -55.46
CA GLU A 627 27.94 -7.92 -55.38
C GLU A 627 28.02 -8.38 -53.92
N ILE A 628 27.67 -9.63 -53.61
CA ILE A 628 27.85 -10.25 -52.30
C ILE A 628 28.47 -11.64 -52.44
N ASN A 629 29.39 -11.99 -51.54
CA ASN A 629 30.16 -13.24 -51.57
C ASN A 629 29.99 -14.13 -50.32
N GLY A 630 29.26 -13.66 -49.31
CA GLY A 630 28.86 -14.43 -48.13
C GLY A 630 27.34 -14.55 -47.97
N THR A 631 26.92 -15.37 -47.00
CA THR A 631 25.50 -15.59 -46.71
C THR A 631 24.97 -14.52 -45.75
N VAL A 632 23.84 -13.91 -46.11
CA VAL A 632 23.12 -12.91 -45.33
C VAL A 632 21.77 -13.48 -44.89
N TYR A 633 21.48 -13.43 -43.60
CA TYR A 633 20.15 -13.75 -43.07
C TYR A 633 19.39 -12.45 -42.81
N LEU A 634 18.14 -12.37 -43.27
CA LEU A 634 17.30 -11.19 -43.10
C LEU A 634 16.65 -11.10 -41.71
N CYS A 635 16.69 -12.18 -40.91
CA CYS A 635 16.20 -12.23 -39.53
C CYS A 635 16.97 -13.31 -38.73
N ASN A 636 16.75 -13.38 -37.42
CA ASN A 636 17.34 -14.42 -36.56
C ASN A 636 16.43 -15.68 -36.43
N SER A 637 16.90 -16.68 -35.67
CA SER A 637 16.21 -17.96 -35.40
C SER A 637 15.01 -17.92 -34.48
N LYS A 638 14.77 -16.79 -33.83
CA LYS A 638 13.72 -16.56 -32.85
C LYS A 638 12.83 -15.37 -33.21
N THR A 639 13.12 -14.64 -34.29
CA THR A 639 12.36 -13.46 -34.70
C THR A 639 10.92 -13.85 -35.05
N ARG A 640 9.97 -13.32 -34.27
CA ARG A 640 8.51 -13.41 -34.47
C ARG A 640 7.94 -11.99 -34.60
N GLY A 641 6.69 -11.84 -35.03
CA GLY A 641 5.91 -10.62 -34.81
C GLY A 641 5.10 -10.17 -36.02
N VAL A 642 4.50 -8.97 -35.92
CA VAL A 642 3.65 -8.37 -36.97
C VAL A 642 4.39 -7.36 -37.85
N GLY A 643 5.65 -7.05 -37.53
CA GLY A 643 6.53 -6.22 -38.34
C GLY A 643 7.04 -6.94 -39.60
N ARG A 644 7.74 -6.21 -40.48
CA ARG A 644 8.22 -6.75 -41.75
C ARG A 644 9.68 -6.39 -42.01
N VAL A 645 10.38 -7.23 -42.77
CA VAL A 645 11.66 -6.86 -43.38
C VAL A 645 11.44 -6.56 -44.85
N ARG A 646 11.84 -5.37 -45.30
CA ARG A 646 11.55 -4.83 -46.63
C ARG A 646 12.84 -4.51 -47.37
N LEU A 647 13.03 -5.13 -48.53
CA LEU A 647 14.12 -4.82 -49.46
C LEU A 647 13.54 -4.01 -50.62
N ILE A 648 13.96 -2.75 -50.75
CA ILE A 648 13.39 -1.82 -51.74
C ILE A 648 14.50 -1.31 -52.65
N GLY A 649 14.47 -1.72 -53.91
CA GLY A 649 15.32 -1.18 -54.96
C GLY A 649 14.88 0.20 -55.43
N HIS A 650 15.74 0.82 -56.22
CA HIS A 650 15.47 2.11 -56.84
C HIS A 650 14.29 2.01 -57.81
N ALA A 651 13.54 3.10 -57.96
CA ALA A 651 12.28 3.13 -58.71
C ALA A 651 12.46 2.86 -60.23
N ASP A 652 13.68 2.98 -60.76
CA ASP A 652 14.01 2.66 -62.15
C ASP A 652 14.20 1.15 -62.42
N GLY A 653 14.15 0.31 -61.38
CA GLY A 653 14.32 -1.15 -61.49
C GLY A 653 15.75 -1.60 -61.79
N THR A 654 16.75 -0.74 -61.56
CA THR A 654 18.18 -1.04 -61.84
C THR A 654 18.95 -1.56 -60.63
N SER A 655 18.31 -1.67 -59.46
CA SER A 655 18.96 -2.22 -58.26
C SER A 655 19.06 -3.73 -58.32
N ARG A 656 20.28 -4.24 -58.29
CA ARG A 656 20.56 -5.67 -58.41
C ARG A 656 21.49 -6.15 -57.30
N ILE A 657 21.12 -7.22 -56.61
CA ILE A 657 22.04 -7.99 -55.77
C ILE A 657 22.66 -9.09 -56.63
N VAL A 658 23.99 -9.06 -56.78
CA VAL A 658 24.74 -10.02 -57.59
C VAL A 658 25.42 -11.01 -56.67
N PHE A 659 25.03 -12.28 -56.74
CA PHE A 659 25.67 -13.33 -55.93
C PHE A 659 26.91 -13.88 -56.61
N SER A 660 28.03 -13.93 -55.90
CA SER A 660 29.28 -14.57 -56.31
C SER A 660 29.88 -15.43 -55.20
N GLY A 661 30.85 -16.30 -55.48
CA GLY A 661 31.45 -17.19 -54.50
C GLY A 661 30.40 -17.99 -53.70
N ASN A 662 30.43 -17.89 -52.37
CA ASN A 662 29.44 -18.51 -51.47
C ASN A 662 28.30 -17.55 -51.09
N GLY A 663 28.08 -16.51 -51.89
CA GLY A 663 27.11 -15.45 -51.67
C GLY A 663 25.68 -15.98 -51.60
N GLY A 664 24.90 -15.44 -50.67
CA GLY A 664 23.48 -15.74 -50.60
C GLY A 664 22.69 -14.82 -49.69
N ILE A 665 21.38 -14.79 -49.89
CA ILE A 665 20.40 -14.10 -49.04
C ILE A 665 19.31 -15.08 -48.63
N SER A 666 19.00 -15.10 -47.33
CA SER A 666 18.02 -16.00 -46.74
C SER A 666 16.83 -15.22 -46.17
N PHE A 667 15.65 -15.54 -46.68
CA PHE A 667 14.36 -15.12 -46.15
C PHE A 667 13.91 -16.16 -45.14
N GLY A 668 13.92 -15.80 -43.86
CA GLY A 668 13.81 -16.75 -42.77
C GLY A 668 15.11 -17.53 -42.55
N ILE A 669 15.06 -18.49 -41.62
CA ILE A 669 16.20 -19.35 -41.31
C ILE A 669 15.76 -20.81 -41.09
N PRO A 670 16.66 -21.81 -41.14
CA PRO A 670 16.28 -23.23 -41.09
C PRO A 670 15.53 -23.70 -39.84
N SER A 671 15.59 -22.97 -38.72
CA SER A 671 14.87 -23.35 -37.51
C SER A 671 13.36 -23.06 -37.67
N GLN A 672 12.49 -23.97 -37.22
CA GLN A 672 11.02 -23.81 -37.34
C GLN A 672 10.43 -22.68 -36.47
N LEU A 673 11.29 -21.98 -35.74
CA LEU A 673 10.99 -20.86 -34.90
C LEU A 673 11.27 -19.52 -35.62
N SER A 674 11.06 -19.40 -36.94
CA SER A 674 10.79 -18.19 -37.78
C SER A 674 9.31 -17.78 -37.94
N SER A 675 8.87 -16.50 -37.84
CA SER A 675 7.53 -16.05 -38.28
C SER A 675 7.46 -14.53 -38.44
N VAL A 676 8.01 -14.03 -39.55
CA VAL A 676 7.96 -12.63 -39.96
C VAL A 676 7.68 -12.59 -41.46
N ASP A 677 6.95 -11.57 -41.91
CA ASP A 677 6.68 -11.36 -43.33
C ASP A 677 7.81 -10.54 -43.98
N PHE A 678 8.14 -10.89 -45.22
CA PHE A 678 9.16 -10.20 -46.02
C PHE A 678 8.53 -9.56 -47.26
N THR A 679 9.08 -8.42 -47.69
CA THR A 679 8.70 -7.80 -48.95
C THR A 679 9.95 -7.44 -49.77
N VAL A 680 9.83 -7.60 -51.09
CA VAL A 680 10.86 -7.25 -52.06
C VAL A 680 10.21 -6.40 -53.15
N GLU A 681 10.72 -5.18 -53.31
CA GLU A 681 10.15 -4.18 -54.23
C GLU A 681 11.25 -3.67 -55.17
N ASN A 682 11.07 -3.76 -56.50
CA ASN A 682 12.04 -3.21 -57.49
C ASN A 682 13.48 -3.75 -57.39
N VAL A 683 13.70 -4.96 -56.87
CA VAL A 683 15.03 -5.58 -56.75
C VAL A 683 15.19 -6.75 -57.72
N GLU A 684 16.36 -6.84 -58.34
CA GLU A 684 16.83 -8.06 -59.01
C GLU A 684 17.78 -8.86 -58.12
N PHE A 685 17.45 -10.12 -57.86
CA PHE A 685 18.36 -11.11 -57.30
C PHE A 685 19.00 -11.89 -58.45
N TYR A 686 20.25 -11.58 -58.77
CA TYR A 686 20.97 -12.16 -59.90
C TYR A 686 21.99 -13.20 -59.43
N LEU A 687 21.74 -14.47 -59.74
CA LEU A 687 22.66 -15.59 -59.51
C LEU A 687 23.79 -15.49 -60.54
N GLY A 688 24.84 -14.75 -60.17
CA GLY A 688 25.94 -14.37 -61.05
C GLY A 688 26.87 -15.52 -61.43
N PRO A 689 27.74 -15.32 -62.44
CA PRO A 689 28.58 -16.37 -63.03
C PRO A 689 29.49 -17.07 -62.03
N ALA A 690 29.98 -16.35 -61.03
CA ALA A 690 30.97 -16.81 -60.07
C ALA A 690 30.40 -17.52 -58.82
N ILE A 691 29.10 -17.88 -58.78
CA ILE A 691 28.50 -18.53 -57.61
C ILE A 691 28.86 -20.04 -57.53
N ASN A 692 29.27 -20.48 -56.35
CA ASN A 692 29.76 -21.83 -56.06
C ASN A 692 28.61 -22.75 -55.62
N GLY A 693 27.96 -23.38 -56.59
CA GLY A 693 26.97 -24.43 -56.35
C GLY A 693 25.55 -24.07 -56.79
N SER A 694 24.77 -25.10 -57.11
CA SER A 694 23.41 -24.95 -57.62
C SER A 694 22.39 -24.51 -56.56
N ASN A 695 22.67 -24.67 -55.27
CA ASN A 695 21.76 -24.38 -54.16
C ASN A 695 22.08 -23.08 -53.39
N LYS A 696 22.69 -22.10 -54.07
CA LYS A 696 23.17 -20.84 -53.48
C LYS A 696 22.50 -19.63 -54.14
N GLY A 697 22.62 -18.46 -53.52
CA GLY A 697 22.04 -17.21 -54.02
C GLY A 697 20.81 -16.79 -53.23
N VAL A 698 19.64 -17.37 -53.50
CA VAL A 698 18.41 -17.02 -52.77
C VAL A 698 17.86 -18.24 -52.06
N SER A 699 17.55 -18.11 -50.77
CA SER A 699 16.99 -19.18 -49.93
C SER A 699 15.73 -18.72 -49.19
N PHE A 700 14.71 -19.58 -49.16
CA PHE A 700 13.46 -19.35 -48.43
C PHE A 700 13.25 -20.43 -47.35
N TYR A 701 13.03 -20.02 -46.11
CA TYR A 701 12.81 -20.92 -44.98
C TYR A 701 11.55 -20.53 -44.22
N LYS A 702 10.44 -21.28 -44.39
CA LYS A 702 9.15 -21.04 -43.71
C LYS A 702 8.76 -19.55 -43.66
N ALA A 703 8.92 -18.87 -44.79
CA ALA A 703 8.77 -17.43 -44.91
C ALA A 703 7.58 -17.08 -45.81
N ASN A 704 6.86 -16.01 -45.46
CA ASN A 704 5.94 -15.35 -46.38
C ASN A 704 6.69 -14.21 -47.05
N VAL A 705 6.89 -14.28 -48.37
CA VAL A 705 7.62 -13.26 -49.12
C VAL A 705 6.75 -12.72 -50.23
N ALA A 706 6.52 -11.41 -50.24
CA ALA A 706 5.81 -10.72 -51.31
C ALA A 706 6.78 -9.97 -52.22
N PHE A 707 6.71 -10.24 -53.52
CA PHE A 707 7.47 -9.60 -54.57
C PHE A 707 6.58 -8.60 -55.33
N THR A 708 7.09 -7.40 -55.54
CA THR A 708 6.44 -6.34 -56.32
C THR A 708 7.45 -5.76 -57.30
N ASN A 709 7.20 -5.91 -58.60
CA ASN A 709 8.15 -5.55 -59.66
C ASN A 709 9.59 -6.05 -59.40
N ALA A 710 9.74 -7.26 -58.85
CA ALA A 710 11.02 -7.82 -58.43
C ALA A 710 11.30 -9.14 -59.15
N LYS A 711 12.58 -9.48 -59.33
CA LYS A 711 12.96 -10.64 -60.15
C LYS A 711 14.09 -11.47 -59.55
N ILE A 712 14.04 -12.78 -59.79
CA ILE A 712 15.15 -13.71 -59.55
C ILE A 712 15.61 -14.24 -60.91
N THR A 713 16.86 -13.99 -61.26
CA THR A 713 17.46 -14.33 -62.56
C THR A 713 18.81 -15.03 -62.35
N SER A 714 19.27 -15.76 -63.35
CA SER A 714 20.59 -16.40 -63.34
C SER A 714 21.34 -16.15 -64.65
N ASP A 715 22.66 -16.25 -64.59
CA ASP A 715 23.55 -16.07 -65.74
C ASP A 715 23.30 -17.05 -66.89
N ASN A 716 22.95 -18.31 -66.58
CA ASN A 716 22.83 -19.38 -67.56
C ASN A 716 21.47 -20.12 -67.51
N GLY A 717 20.52 -19.65 -66.70
CA GLY A 717 19.20 -20.27 -66.55
C GLY A 717 19.18 -21.59 -65.76
N ALA A 718 20.34 -22.18 -65.44
CA ALA A 718 20.45 -23.49 -64.79
C ALA A 718 20.70 -23.40 -63.28
N LYS A 719 21.15 -22.26 -62.77
CA LYS A 719 21.37 -22.06 -61.32
C LYS A 719 20.06 -22.04 -60.56
N GLN A 720 20.02 -22.58 -59.35
CA GLN A 720 18.75 -22.74 -58.64
C GLN A 720 18.68 -21.85 -57.40
N TYR A 721 17.46 -21.43 -57.07
CA TYR A 721 17.16 -20.89 -55.74
C TYR A 721 16.68 -22.04 -54.85
N TYR A 722 16.77 -21.85 -53.54
CA TYR A 722 16.50 -22.89 -52.56
C TYR A 722 15.25 -22.59 -51.72
N SER A 723 14.49 -23.62 -51.34
CA SER A 723 13.42 -23.47 -50.35
C SER A 723 13.30 -24.71 -49.46
N ALA A 724 12.93 -24.49 -48.19
CA ALA A 724 12.56 -25.53 -47.22
C ALA A 724 11.49 -25.04 -46.23
N GLY A 725 10.63 -25.95 -45.75
CA GLY A 725 9.71 -25.69 -44.64
C GLY A 725 8.44 -24.92 -45.02
N GLN A 726 7.86 -25.18 -46.19
CA GLN A 726 6.59 -24.59 -46.66
C GLN A 726 6.58 -23.06 -46.77
N ALA A 727 7.50 -22.47 -47.54
CA ALA A 727 7.49 -21.03 -47.81
C ALA A 727 6.33 -20.62 -48.74
N THR A 728 5.79 -19.42 -48.55
CA THR A 728 4.77 -18.84 -49.43
C THR A 728 5.34 -17.63 -50.16
N LEU A 729 5.36 -17.68 -51.48
CA LEU A 729 5.80 -16.57 -52.33
C LEU A 729 4.57 -15.94 -53.01
N THR A 730 4.43 -14.63 -52.88
CA THR A 730 3.40 -13.85 -53.55
C THR A 730 4.06 -13.00 -54.63
N LEU A 731 3.63 -13.12 -55.89
CA LEU A 731 4.17 -12.36 -57.02
C LEU A 731 3.07 -11.45 -57.59
N ASP A 732 3.43 -10.21 -57.91
CA ASP A 732 2.58 -9.32 -58.72
C ASP A 732 2.79 -9.56 -60.23
N ASN A 733 2.01 -8.85 -61.05
CA ASN A 733 2.06 -8.95 -62.52
C ASN A 733 3.44 -8.67 -63.15
N ASN A 734 4.32 -7.95 -62.46
CA ASN A 734 5.61 -7.50 -62.98
C ASN A 734 6.79 -8.32 -62.41
N SER A 735 6.54 -9.16 -61.41
CA SER A 735 7.55 -9.98 -60.76
C SER A 735 7.75 -11.31 -61.47
N ARG A 736 9.00 -11.81 -61.52
CA ARG A 736 9.32 -13.07 -62.22
C ARG A 736 10.51 -13.81 -61.61
N ILE A 737 10.44 -15.14 -61.64
CA ILE A 737 11.53 -16.04 -61.22
C ILE A 737 11.88 -16.91 -62.42
N THR A 738 12.99 -16.63 -63.09
CA THR A 738 13.37 -17.28 -64.37
C THR A 738 14.43 -18.35 -64.19
N THR A 739 14.53 -18.93 -63.00
CA THR A 739 15.58 -19.88 -62.62
C THR A 739 14.96 -21.04 -61.83
N PRO A 740 15.43 -22.29 -61.97
CA PRO A 740 14.78 -23.46 -61.37
C PRO A 740 14.84 -23.49 -59.83
N LEU A 741 13.93 -24.24 -59.19
CA LEU A 741 13.95 -24.52 -57.74
C LEU A 741 14.91 -25.70 -57.43
N PHE A 742 15.63 -25.63 -56.31
CA PHE A 742 16.32 -26.77 -55.70
C PHE A 742 15.64 -27.12 -54.37
N GLY A 743 15.22 -28.38 -54.19
CA GLY A 743 14.59 -28.88 -52.96
C GLY A 743 13.24 -29.59 -53.18
N ALA A 744 12.75 -30.29 -52.14
CA ALA A 744 11.44 -30.95 -52.15
C ALA A 744 10.31 -29.92 -52.25
N ILE A 745 9.24 -30.28 -52.95
CA ILE A 745 8.11 -29.42 -53.37
C ILE A 745 7.40 -28.83 -52.13
N GLU A 746 7.85 -27.66 -51.66
CA GLU A 746 7.29 -26.97 -50.48
C GLU A 746 7.23 -25.45 -50.66
N VAL A 747 7.05 -24.94 -51.89
CA VAL A 747 6.80 -23.51 -52.11
C VAL A 747 5.39 -23.32 -52.63
N ALA A 748 4.56 -22.62 -51.86
CA ALA A 748 3.25 -22.17 -52.32
C ALA A 748 3.42 -20.86 -53.10
N TYR A 749 2.98 -20.85 -54.36
CA TYR A 749 2.93 -19.64 -55.17
C TYR A 749 1.52 -19.07 -55.16
N SER A 750 1.42 -17.79 -54.86
CA SER A 750 0.21 -17.00 -55.07
C SER A 750 0.51 -15.84 -56.00
N TYR A 751 -0.39 -15.60 -56.96
CA TYR A 751 -0.23 -14.53 -57.93
C TYR A 751 -1.36 -13.52 -57.72
N LYS A 752 -1.01 -12.27 -57.40
CA LYS A 752 -1.99 -11.18 -57.31
C LYS A 752 -2.21 -10.61 -58.71
N ALA A 753 -3.04 -11.31 -59.48
CA ALA A 753 -3.46 -10.89 -60.82
C ALA A 753 -4.73 -10.04 -60.74
N THR A 754 -4.70 -8.85 -61.35
CA THR A 754 -5.92 -8.14 -61.78
C THR A 754 -6.44 -8.63 -63.14
N ALA A 755 -5.67 -9.47 -63.85
CA ALA A 755 -6.01 -10.11 -65.12
C ALA A 755 -5.23 -11.44 -65.27
N ALA A 756 -5.73 -12.37 -66.09
CA ALA A 756 -5.08 -13.67 -66.32
C ALA A 756 -3.60 -13.50 -66.77
N PRO A 757 -2.66 -14.34 -66.30
CA PRO A 757 -1.26 -14.23 -66.67
C PRO A 757 -1.10 -14.39 -68.19
N THR A 758 -0.48 -13.39 -68.84
CA THR A 758 -0.11 -13.48 -70.26
C THR A 758 1.17 -14.31 -70.41
N ASN A 759 1.39 -14.90 -71.59
CA ASN A 759 2.46 -15.86 -71.94
C ASN A 759 3.93 -15.45 -71.64
N SER A 760 4.18 -14.33 -70.97
CA SER A 760 5.52 -13.78 -70.68
C SER A 760 6.03 -14.08 -69.26
N THR A 761 5.19 -14.53 -68.32
CA THR A 761 5.62 -14.91 -66.97
C THR A 761 6.22 -16.31 -66.97
N LYS A 762 7.52 -16.42 -67.27
CA LYS A 762 8.28 -17.66 -67.04
C LYS A 762 8.41 -17.88 -65.53
N LEU A 763 7.66 -18.85 -65.02
CA LEU A 763 7.76 -19.36 -63.66
C LEU A 763 8.50 -20.72 -63.67
N PRO A 764 9.11 -21.14 -62.54
CA PRO A 764 9.81 -22.42 -62.47
C PRO A 764 8.88 -23.60 -62.77
N ALA A 765 9.39 -24.63 -63.45
CA ALA A 765 8.65 -25.87 -63.71
C ALA A 765 8.16 -26.50 -62.39
N GLY A 766 6.89 -26.94 -62.33
CA GLY A 766 6.28 -27.52 -61.13
C GLY A 766 5.57 -26.55 -60.18
N THR A 767 5.32 -25.31 -60.60
CA THR A 767 4.57 -24.30 -59.81
C THR A 767 3.11 -24.71 -59.58
N ILE A 768 2.67 -24.80 -58.32
CA ILE A 768 1.27 -25.03 -57.92
C ILE A 768 0.63 -23.69 -57.52
N PHE A 769 -0.51 -23.34 -58.14
CA PHE A 769 -1.24 -22.09 -57.87
C PHE A 769 -2.33 -22.34 -56.82
N LYS A 770 -2.37 -21.48 -55.80
CA LYS A 770 -3.52 -21.37 -54.90
C LYS A 770 -4.19 -20.02 -55.13
N ALA A 771 -5.37 -20.01 -55.75
CA ALA A 771 -6.18 -18.80 -55.89
C ALA A 771 -6.86 -18.46 -54.54
N SER A 772 -6.92 -17.19 -54.18
CA SER A 772 -7.39 -16.71 -52.87
C SER A 772 -8.89 -16.38 -52.81
N ASP A 773 -9.74 -17.04 -53.61
CA ASP A 773 -11.20 -16.82 -53.60
C ASP A 773 -11.93 -17.99 -52.90
N PRO A 774 -12.61 -17.76 -51.76
CA PRO A 774 -13.37 -18.78 -51.04
C PRO A 774 -14.61 -19.32 -51.79
N ASN A 775 -15.05 -18.67 -52.87
CA ASN A 775 -16.27 -19.06 -53.60
C ASN A 775 -16.01 -19.77 -54.94
N ALA A 776 -14.75 -19.99 -55.33
CA ALA A 776 -14.42 -20.62 -56.60
C ALA A 776 -14.34 -22.16 -56.47
N THR A 777 -15.34 -22.87 -57.00
CA THR A 777 -15.24 -24.31 -57.25
C THR A 777 -14.24 -24.58 -58.39
N ARG A 778 -12.98 -24.83 -57.98
CA ARG A 778 -11.79 -25.25 -58.74
C ARG A 778 -11.04 -24.12 -59.47
N ILE A 779 -9.69 -24.22 -59.44
CA ILE A 779 -8.71 -24.07 -60.55
C ILE A 779 -7.34 -23.67 -59.97
N GLY A 780 -6.38 -24.58 -60.01
CA GLY A 780 -4.95 -24.23 -60.10
C GLY A 780 -4.47 -24.44 -61.54
N TRP A 781 -3.39 -23.79 -61.99
CA TRP A 781 -2.84 -24.00 -63.34
C TRP A 781 -1.49 -24.73 -63.24
N ILE A 782 -1.21 -25.71 -64.10
CA ILE A 782 0.15 -26.27 -64.24
C ILE A 782 0.71 -25.88 -65.59
N ASN A 783 1.93 -25.35 -65.60
CA ASN A 783 2.72 -25.19 -66.83
C ASN A 783 3.42 -26.51 -67.14
N THR A 784 3.06 -27.16 -68.26
CA THR A 784 3.55 -28.50 -68.62
C THR A 784 4.68 -28.50 -69.64
N ALA A 785 5.23 -27.33 -70.04
CA ALA A 785 6.32 -27.26 -71.01
C ALA A 785 7.35 -26.16 -70.70
N ASP A 786 8.63 -26.48 -70.87
CA ASP A 786 9.79 -25.57 -70.67
C ASP A 786 9.74 -24.29 -71.53
N ASN A 787 8.86 -24.26 -72.53
CA ASN A 787 8.71 -23.22 -73.54
C ASN A 787 7.64 -22.18 -73.17
N GLY A 788 6.89 -22.38 -72.08
CA GLY A 788 5.85 -21.43 -71.61
C GLY A 788 4.54 -21.43 -72.41
N ALA A 789 4.32 -22.42 -73.29
CA ALA A 789 3.22 -22.39 -74.26
C ALA A 789 1.90 -23.06 -73.80
N ASN A 790 1.91 -23.90 -72.76
CA ASN A 790 0.74 -24.70 -72.38
C ASN A 790 0.46 -24.63 -70.86
N TRP A 791 -0.65 -23.98 -70.51
CA TRP A 791 -1.22 -23.98 -69.15
C TRP A 791 -2.45 -24.90 -69.11
N LEU A 792 -2.42 -25.95 -68.29
CA LEU A 792 -3.58 -26.83 -68.08
C LEU A 792 -4.32 -26.43 -66.79
N PRO A 793 -5.66 -26.35 -66.81
CA PRO A 793 -6.45 -26.20 -65.59
C PRO A 793 -6.41 -27.52 -64.80
N MET A 794 -5.90 -27.45 -63.58
CA MET A 794 -5.84 -28.58 -62.66
C MET A 794 -7.11 -28.59 -61.79
N VAL A 795 -7.87 -29.66 -61.97
CA VAL A 795 -8.96 -30.05 -61.09
C VAL A 795 -8.37 -30.99 -60.03
N VAL A 796 -8.34 -30.57 -58.77
CA VAL A 796 -8.06 -31.48 -57.66
C VAL A 796 -9.30 -32.36 -57.46
N VAL A 797 -9.12 -33.68 -57.52
CA VAL A 797 -10.05 -34.66 -56.92
C VAL A 797 -9.58 -34.93 -55.52
#